data_AF-A0A7Y0ZQP4-F1
#
_entry.id   AF-A0A7Y0ZQP4-F1
#
_cell.length_a   1.000
_cell.length_b   1.000
_cell.length_c   1.000
_cell.angle_alpha   90.00
_cell.angle_beta   90.00
_cell.angle_gamma   90.00
#
_symmetry.space_group_name_H-M   'P 1'
#
loop_
_entity.id
_entity.type
_entity.pdbx_description
1 polymer ?
#
loop_
_entity_poly.entity_id
_entity_poly.type
_entity_poly.pdbx_seq_one_letter_code
_entity_poly.pdbx_strand_id
1 'polypeptide(L)'
;MQWIFMLIGLALGWTLDESFGDAGIGALLGLGIGQAIRLSMLASRTDEQGRQLETAQKALTALEQRLAQMEKPAPEPAPLAHSVVVESPVAESAPPAKAPELIWELPAELAPTPVAIAAEPSQALPADVWTPAEKPPAPEPVIPRGPNLIERAIRGARNWLFGGNTVLRVGVVLLFLGLAFLLRYATEGMVVPIELRYAGVAAAALGLLGLGWWLRLRNSNYGLMLQGTGIAVLYLTVFAAMRLHPLIDPGAALGLLVAVTLFSAILAITQDALGLACAAALGGFAAPILTSTGAGSHVALFSYFALLNAGILAIAWFKAWRLLNLIGFVGTFGIGFAWGLRSYAPQLLWSTEPFLIVFFLMYLAIGLLFTRRKLLEMNDAPEDDSRGALLRWSAAKGDYVDGSLLFGPPLVGFGLQFALVQHLEFAAAFSALGLGIIYMGLARLLSGGRALLLAETCLALGVIFASLAIPLGLDARWTAAAWAVEGAGIFWLGLRQQRPLARAFGLLLQLGSALAFLSELRVGAHTMLDGAPLGALLLGTALLFSFAQLRNASTEQAAAWERKGLPVLASLGLTFVYLLAPLLLLTQGTAISWALAGLATLYVGLRIGSRTFLFTAFAVQLLGGALFLLRLQGGDGAAVFSAGWGGLLTASLIGLALIGGMLLAARDDMVRSDARLLRGLSVVLLAGLVLINLAVLFVLPWESASGVWAASGLLIIWLSLYLQQRVSFVFGLLLQLIGGASFLLAVPELLGPLTNEGLRPLAHSGFWTPMVLGLAALVGAWRLQREPHAPVFAVLKLQRLSDLLLVWGAAWWALALIGEVLRFIPQELQGAFLLGIAAASVALWTLFAARLRWASLAMLCTLLMPAAAAVLLVSAHSYYHPAAQFGWLAWLAVFAVHFISLRRLAAVAPAKVLSVAHVLGSWMLIGVLALELRYGLLLLSSEYNAWRWLGWAILPSLYLVLAAAPRSWPWPVSAYGKEYRVLAALPLAVLMLGWFWLANTFSDGTAKPLPYVPLINPLDLGLLFALLGVYLWSRSVAPQRGPRAEWIAQGVAGASLFAFFTALVMRTAHHWGGVPFHLDALLESMLVQAGLSIIWTLIALGLMIGGHLRHRREVWLIGAALIAVVVAKLFFVELSNRGGLARIVSFIGVGGLLLVVGYFAPLPPKRAEPVLETEGASS
;
A
#
# COMPACT_ATOMS: atom_id res chain seq x y z
N MET A 1 -0.25 -12.27 5.84
CA MET A 1 -0.37 -11.78 7.23
C MET A 1 -1.60 -10.90 7.42
N GLN A 2 -1.60 -9.60 7.06
CA GLN A 2 -2.75 -8.72 7.39
C GLN A 2 -4.08 -9.20 6.79
N TRP A 3 -4.06 -9.71 5.55
CA TRP A 3 -5.21 -10.34 4.89
C TRP A 3 -5.67 -11.66 5.54
N ILE A 4 -4.83 -12.32 6.34
CA ILE A 4 -5.21 -13.57 7.05
C ILE A 4 -6.12 -13.21 8.22
N PHE A 5 -5.75 -12.19 9.02
CA PHE A 5 -6.61 -11.69 10.09
C PHE A 5 -7.92 -11.10 9.54
N MET A 6 -7.90 -10.47 8.35
CA MET A 6 -9.11 -10.07 7.63
C MET A 6 -10.02 -11.27 7.33
N LEU A 7 -9.49 -12.36 6.75
CA LEU A 7 -10.29 -13.55 6.42
C LEU A 7 -10.79 -14.29 7.66
N ILE A 8 -10.00 -14.35 8.74
CA ILE A 8 -10.44 -14.90 10.03
C ILE A 8 -11.58 -14.05 10.61
N GLY A 9 -11.45 -12.73 10.58
CA GLY A 9 -12.50 -11.82 11.02
C GLY A 9 -13.76 -11.90 10.16
N LEU A 10 -13.61 -12.06 8.84
CA LEU A 10 -14.71 -12.23 7.89
C LEU A 10 -15.47 -13.54 8.18
N ALA A 11 -14.73 -14.64 8.37
CA ALA A 11 -15.32 -15.94 8.72
C ALA A 11 -16.06 -15.88 10.07
N LEU A 12 -15.45 -15.27 11.09
CA LEU A 12 -16.08 -15.10 12.41
C LEU A 12 -17.35 -14.25 12.34
N GLY A 13 -17.33 -13.14 11.59
CA GLY A 13 -18.50 -12.29 11.37
C GLY A 13 -19.61 -13.00 10.59
N TRP A 14 -19.26 -13.83 9.61
CA TRP A 14 -20.22 -14.67 8.89
C TRP A 14 -20.88 -15.72 9.81
N THR A 15 -20.10 -16.40 10.65
CA THR A 15 -20.61 -17.46 11.55
C THR A 15 -21.50 -16.97 12.69
N LEU A 16 -21.68 -15.65 12.87
CA LEU A 16 -22.47 -15.09 13.98
C LEU A 16 -23.94 -14.84 13.64
N ASP A 17 -24.26 -14.50 12.38
CA ASP A 17 -25.64 -14.15 11.96
C ASP A 17 -25.90 -14.35 10.45
N GLU A 18 -24.98 -15.01 9.73
CA GLU A 18 -24.95 -15.18 8.25
C GLU A 18 -25.12 -13.88 7.40
N SER A 19 -25.05 -12.73 8.07
CA SER A 19 -25.16 -11.38 7.52
C SER A 19 -23.89 -10.97 6.76
N PHE A 20 -24.06 -10.52 5.51
CA PHE A 20 -23.00 -9.85 4.74
C PHE A 20 -22.49 -8.56 5.40
N GLY A 21 -23.31 -7.89 6.23
CA GLY A 21 -22.91 -6.71 6.97
C GLY A 21 -21.89 -7.06 8.07
N ASP A 22 -22.17 -8.10 8.83
CA ASP A 22 -21.41 -8.48 10.01
C ASP A 22 -20.16 -9.29 9.66
N ALA A 23 -20.20 -10.07 8.57
CA ALA A 23 -19.00 -10.55 7.89
C ALA A 23 -18.09 -9.39 7.44
N GLY A 24 -18.67 -8.28 6.96
CA GLY A 24 -17.93 -7.06 6.61
C GLY A 24 -17.30 -6.36 7.83
N ILE A 25 -18.06 -6.21 8.92
CA ILE A 25 -17.57 -5.62 10.18
C ILE A 25 -16.46 -6.50 10.78
N GLY A 26 -16.65 -7.82 10.81
CA GLY A 26 -15.66 -8.80 11.24
C GLY A 26 -14.37 -8.71 10.41
N ALA A 27 -14.48 -8.60 9.08
CA ALA A 27 -13.33 -8.42 8.19
C ALA A 27 -12.54 -7.13 8.50
N LEU A 28 -13.24 -6.03 8.79
CA LEU A 28 -12.64 -4.74 9.15
C LEU A 28 -11.98 -4.77 10.53
N LEU A 29 -12.58 -5.43 11.53
CA LEU A 29 -11.97 -5.67 12.84
C LEU A 29 -10.71 -6.54 12.72
N GLY A 30 -10.77 -7.60 11.90
CA GLY A 30 -9.64 -8.46 11.56
C GLY A 30 -8.49 -7.70 10.89
N LEU A 31 -8.80 -6.81 9.94
CA LEU A 31 -7.82 -5.88 9.39
C LEU A 31 -7.23 -4.96 10.46
N GLY A 32 -8.06 -4.37 11.32
CA GLY A 32 -7.62 -3.47 12.40
C GLY A 32 -6.62 -4.12 13.33
N ILE A 33 -6.89 -5.34 13.78
CA ILE A 33 -5.97 -6.17 14.59
C ILE A 33 -4.70 -6.47 13.79
N GLY A 34 -4.83 -6.86 12.52
CA GLY A 34 -3.71 -7.08 11.59
C GLY A 34 -2.87 -5.83 11.30
N GLN A 35 -3.40 -4.62 11.48
CA GLN A 35 -2.65 -3.37 11.43
C GLN A 35 -1.99 -3.05 12.77
N ALA A 36 -2.69 -3.20 13.90
CA ALA A 36 -2.15 -2.97 15.23
C ALA A 36 -0.91 -3.84 15.53
N ILE A 37 -0.96 -5.14 15.19
CA ILE A 37 0.17 -6.07 15.35
C ILE A 37 1.33 -5.69 14.41
N ARG A 38 1.05 -5.20 13.20
CA ARG A 38 2.10 -4.70 12.29
C ARG A 38 2.74 -3.41 12.83
N LEU A 39 1.97 -2.53 13.46
CA LEU A 39 2.47 -1.28 14.06
C LEU A 39 3.34 -1.55 15.29
N SER A 40 2.97 -2.50 16.16
CA SER A 40 3.83 -2.88 17.30
C SER A 40 5.13 -3.57 16.85
N MET A 41 5.10 -4.43 15.83
CA MET A 41 6.30 -5.01 15.22
C MET A 41 7.17 -4.00 14.45
N LEU A 42 6.60 -2.86 14.02
CA LEU A 42 7.39 -1.75 13.46
C LEU A 42 8.03 -0.92 14.58
N ALA A 43 7.28 -0.66 15.66
CA ALA A 43 7.78 0.07 16.82
C ALA A 43 8.98 -0.63 17.49
N SER A 44 8.89 -1.95 17.72
CA SER A 44 10.02 -2.71 18.30
C SER A 44 11.26 -2.70 17.40
N ARG A 45 11.09 -2.74 16.07
CA ARG A 45 12.19 -2.62 15.11
C ARG A 45 12.81 -1.23 15.11
N THR A 46 12.03 -0.16 15.28
CA THR A 46 12.58 1.19 15.41
C THR A 46 13.30 1.42 16.74
N ASP A 47 12.85 0.81 17.83
CA ASP A 47 13.57 0.85 19.12
C ASP A 47 14.91 0.10 19.03
N GLU A 48 14.93 -1.05 18.34
CA GLU A 48 16.14 -1.84 18.12
C GLU A 48 17.14 -1.14 17.18
N GLN A 49 16.66 -0.51 16.11
CA GLN A 49 17.48 0.37 15.26
C GLN A 49 17.99 1.61 16.01
N GLY A 50 17.18 2.18 16.90
CA GLY A 50 17.59 3.28 17.78
C GLY A 50 18.74 2.87 18.69
N ARG A 51 18.66 1.69 19.32
CA ARG A 51 19.76 1.12 20.12
C ARG A 51 21.02 0.86 19.30
N GLN A 52 20.89 0.33 18.08
CA GLN A 52 22.04 0.09 17.18
C GLN A 52 22.73 1.40 16.77
N LEU A 53 21.96 2.48 16.54
CA LEU A 53 22.52 3.81 16.32
C LEU A 53 23.23 4.34 17.57
N GLU A 54 22.67 4.12 18.76
CA GLU A 54 23.28 4.55 20.03
C GLU A 54 24.62 3.84 20.31
N THR A 55 24.74 2.53 20.04
CA THR A 55 26.03 1.82 20.12
C THR A 55 27.00 2.25 19.03
N ALA A 56 26.55 2.45 17.79
CA ALA A 56 27.40 2.95 16.71
C ALA A 56 27.95 4.35 17.01
N GLN A 57 27.13 5.23 17.60
CA GLN A 57 27.53 6.58 17.99
C GLN A 57 28.54 6.55 19.14
N LYS A 58 28.33 5.73 20.17
CA LYS A 58 29.31 5.51 21.26
C LYS A 58 30.64 4.94 20.75
N ALA A 59 30.61 4.03 19.78
CA ALA A 59 31.82 3.49 19.15
C ALA A 59 32.58 4.55 18.36
N LEU A 60 31.88 5.45 17.66
CA LEU A 60 32.46 6.61 16.98
C LEU A 60 33.14 7.58 17.97
N THR A 61 32.49 7.95 19.07
CA THR A 61 33.09 8.84 20.08
C THR A 61 34.31 8.19 20.76
N ALA A 62 34.30 6.87 20.98
CA ALA A 62 35.46 6.14 21.47
C ALA A 62 36.62 6.08 20.44
N LEU A 63 36.30 6.13 19.14
CA LEU A 63 37.31 6.21 18.08
C LEU A 63 37.94 7.60 18.01
N GLU A 64 37.14 8.67 18.09
CA GLU A 64 37.62 10.06 18.20
C GLU A 64 38.53 10.24 19.42
N GLN A 65 38.15 9.70 20.57
CA GLN A 65 38.97 9.76 21.79
C GLN A 65 40.31 9.01 21.64
N ARG A 66 40.36 7.90 20.89
CA ARG A 66 41.62 7.19 20.58
C ARG A 66 42.48 7.95 19.57
N LEU A 67 41.89 8.56 18.54
CA LEU A 67 42.61 9.44 17.60
C LEU A 67 43.21 10.65 18.33
N ALA A 68 42.44 11.33 19.17
CA ALA A 68 42.91 12.46 20.00
C ALA A 68 43.94 12.06 21.08
N GLN A 69 44.12 10.76 21.37
CA GLN A 69 45.23 10.26 22.18
C GLN A 69 46.48 9.96 21.35
N MET A 70 46.33 9.53 20.09
CA MET A 70 47.45 9.29 19.16
C MET A 70 48.00 10.58 18.51
N GLU A 71 47.18 11.63 18.37
CA GLU A 71 47.61 12.95 17.86
C GLU A 71 48.39 13.80 18.88
N LYS A 72 48.64 13.30 20.10
CA LYS A 72 49.51 14.00 21.07
C LYS A 72 50.99 13.70 20.77
N PRO A 73 51.82 14.72 20.44
CA PRO A 73 53.26 14.53 20.32
C PRO A 73 53.87 14.12 21.66
N ALA A 74 54.86 13.22 21.64
CA ALA A 74 55.67 12.92 22.81
C ALA A 74 56.59 14.12 23.15
N PRO A 75 56.72 14.53 24.42
CA PRO A 75 57.62 15.60 24.82
C PRO A 75 59.08 15.13 24.84
N GLU A 76 59.99 15.93 24.30
CA GLU A 76 61.43 15.72 24.42
C GLU A 76 61.97 15.99 25.84
N PRO A 77 63.07 15.35 26.26
CA PRO A 77 63.61 15.47 27.61
C PRO A 77 64.43 16.75 27.83
N ALA A 78 64.23 17.41 28.98
CA ALA A 78 65.07 18.50 29.48
C ALA A 78 65.82 18.06 30.78
N PRO A 79 67.03 18.59 31.07
CA PRO A 79 67.96 17.97 32.01
C PRO A 79 67.86 18.40 33.48
N LEU A 80 68.54 17.66 34.35
CA LEU A 80 68.53 17.75 35.81
C LEU A 80 69.50 18.80 36.40
N ALA A 81 68.98 19.77 37.16
CA ALA A 81 69.68 20.57 38.19
C ALA A 81 68.66 21.46 38.94
N HIS A 82 68.68 21.67 40.26
CA HIS A 82 69.45 21.06 41.36
C HIS A 82 68.54 20.83 42.59
N SER A 83 68.96 19.90 43.44
CA SER A 83 68.37 19.61 44.76
C SER A 83 68.93 20.49 45.88
N VAL A 84 68.12 20.69 46.94
CA VAL A 84 68.64 20.73 48.33
C VAL A 84 67.82 19.76 49.16
N VAL A 85 68.49 18.90 49.94
CA VAL A 85 67.91 17.84 50.78
C VAL A 85 68.64 17.82 52.12
N VAL A 86 67.88 17.68 53.22
CA VAL A 86 68.30 17.51 54.62
C VAL A 86 67.11 16.80 55.30
N GLU A 87 67.14 15.63 55.96
CA GLU A 87 68.11 14.55 56.26
C GLU A 87 67.30 13.21 56.20
N SER A 88 67.79 12.01 55.81
CA SER A 88 68.93 11.16 56.25
C SER A 88 68.73 10.50 57.63
N PRO A 89 69.26 9.29 57.92
CA PRO A 89 69.57 8.07 57.13
C PRO A 89 68.74 6.83 57.60
N VAL A 90 68.54 5.67 56.94
CA VAL A 90 69.35 4.74 56.09
C VAL A 90 70.22 3.73 56.85
N ALA A 91 69.85 2.44 56.77
CA ALA A 91 70.65 1.19 56.76
C ALA A 91 69.68 0.00 56.49
N GLU A 92 70.02 -1.19 55.96
CA GLU A 92 71.04 -1.76 55.04
C GLU A 92 70.60 -3.25 54.82
N SER A 93 70.80 -4.01 53.72
CA SER A 93 71.59 -3.98 52.47
C SER A 93 70.69 -4.46 51.27
N ALA A 94 71.02 -4.55 49.96
CA ALA A 94 72.18 -4.92 49.10
C ALA A 94 72.25 -6.43 48.69
N PRO A 95 72.86 -6.80 47.52
CA PRO A 95 72.68 -6.21 46.19
C PRO A 95 72.35 -7.28 45.07
N PRO A 96 72.95 -7.40 43.84
CA PRO A 96 72.12 -7.53 42.61
C PRO A 96 72.46 -8.70 41.64
N ALA A 97 71.64 -8.91 40.58
CA ALA A 97 72.08 -9.49 39.28
C ALA A 97 70.99 -9.36 38.17
N LYS A 98 71.37 -9.66 36.91
CA LYS A 98 70.48 -9.79 35.74
C LYS A 98 70.25 -11.27 35.37
N ALA A 99 69.11 -11.55 34.73
CA ALA A 99 68.79 -12.60 33.73
C ALA A 99 69.66 -13.88 33.64
N PRO A 100 69.02 -15.08 33.53
CA PRO A 100 68.59 -15.52 32.19
C PRO A 100 67.27 -16.32 32.10
N GLU A 101 66.86 -16.51 30.83
CA GLU A 101 66.13 -17.61 30.15
C GLU A 101 65.20 -18.61 30.88
N LEU A 102 64.09 -18.96 30.22
CA LEU A 102 63.17 -20.04 30.64
C LEU A 102 63.65 -21.42 30.17
N ILE A 103 63.68 -22.40 31.08
CA ILE A 103 63.51 -23.83 30.78
C ILE A 103 62.53 -24.42 31.82
N TRP A 104 61.69 -25.37 31.41
CA TRP A 104 60.66 -26.02 32.22
C TRP A 104 61.11 -27.40 32.73
N GLU A 105 60.69 -27.81 33.93
CA GLU A 105 60.22 -29.19 34.21
C GLU A 105 59.48 -29.28 35.57
N LEU A 106 58.63 -30.31 35.74
CA LEU A 106 57.88 -30.63 36.98
C LEU A 106 58.48 -31.87 37.67
N PRO A 107 58.44 -31.95 39.01
CA PRO A 107 57.45 -32.81 39.71
C PRO A 107 57.02 -32.24 41.09
N ALA A 108 56.21 -32.87 41.96
CA ALA A 108 54.99 -33.71 41.88
C ALA A 108 54.58 -34.04 43.36
N GLU A 109 53.44 -34.73 43.59
CA GLU A 109 53.07 -35.40 44.86
C GLU A 109 52.86 -34.53 46.13
N LEU A 110 52.19 -35.01 47.20
CA LEU A 110 50.76 -35.34 47.34
C LEU A 110 50.37 -35.41 48.85
N ALA A 111 49.34 -34.67 49.28
CA ALA A 111 48.49 -34.97 50.45
C ALA A 111 49.15 -34.94 51.88
N PRO A 112 48.39 -35.14 53.00
CA PRO A 112 47.24 -34.31 53.41
C PRO A 112 47.10 -33.96 54.93
N THR A 113 46.25 -32.96 55.25
CA THR A 113 45.43 -32.80 56.51
C THR A 113 46.12 -32.58 57.88
N PRO A 114 45.41 -32.22 58.99
CA PRO A 114 43.99 -31.80 59.15
C PRO A 114 43.70 -30.51 60.00
N VAL A 115 42.67 -29.78 59.58
CA VAL A 115 41.53 -29.22 60.38
C VAL A 115 41.77 -28.53 61.75
N ALA A 116 41.44 -27.22 61.82
CA ALA A 116 40.68 -26.63 62.94
C ALA A 116 39.79 -25.45 62.44
N ILE A 117 39.26 -24.60 63.34
CA ILE A 117 37.82 -24.26 63.38
C ILE A 117 37.51 -22.77 63.65
N ALA A 118 36.73 -22.14 62.76
CA ALA A 118 35.80 -21.01 62.97
C ALA A 118 35.15 -20.62 61.61
N ALA A 119 33.87 -20.19 61.58
CA ALA A 119 33.20 -19.88 60.30
C ALA A 119 32.09 -18.81 60.41
N GLU A 120 32.27 -17.69 59.70
CA GLU A 120 31.21 -16.93 59.03
C GLU A 120 31.71 -16.46 57.64
N PRO A 121 30.81 -16.23 56.65
CA PRO A 121 31.19 -16.37 55.25
C PRO A 121 31.54 -15.05 54.54
N SER A 122 32.83 -14.69 54.49
CA SER A 122 33.33 -13.71 53.50
C SER A 122 33.69 -14.40 52.19
N GLN A 123 33.38 -13.75 51.06
CA GLN A 123 33.38 -14.36 49.73
C GLN A 123 34.79 -14.75 49.25
N ALA A 124 34.93 -15.98 48.76
CA ALA A 124 36.13 -16.40 48.02
C ALA A 124 36.16 -15.73 46.64
N LEU A 125 37.32 -15.17 46.26
CA LEU A 125 37.63 -14.72 44.90
C LEU A 125 37.93 -15.93 44.01
N PRO A 126 37.16 -16.20 42.95
CA PRO A 126 37.56 -17.18 41.93
C PRO A 126 38.65 -16.56 41.05
N ALA A 127 39.77 -17.26 40.88
CA ALA A 127 40.81 -16.85 39.96
C ALA A 127 40.46 -17.30 38.53
N ASP A 128 40.07 -16.36 37.66
CA ASP A 128 39.87 -16.66 36.23
C ASP A 128 40.20 -15.46 35.30
N VAL A 129 41.22 -14.69 35.68
CA VAL A 129 41.64 -13.42 35.06
C VAL A 129 42.31 -13.62 33.67
N TRP A 130 42.41 -14.86 33.18
CA TRP A 130 43.06 -15.22 31.91
C TRP A 130 42.15 -15.99 30.94
N THR A 131 40.83 -15.96 31.13
CA THR A 131 39.89 -16.28 30.04
C THR A 131 39.85 -15.12 29.03
N PRO A 132 40.08 -15.36 27.72
CA PRO A 132 39.86 -14.34 26.70
C PRO A 132 38.39 -13.93 26.70
N ALA A 133 38.12 -12.62 26.78
CA ALA A 133 36.76 -12.09 26.86
C ALA A 133 35.86 -12.69 25.76
N GLU A 134 34.75 -13.31 26.17
CA GLU A 134 33.92 -14.13 25.30
C GLU A 134 33.43 -13.31 24.09
N LYS A 135 33.99 -13.62 22.93
CA LYS A 135 33.72 -12.92 21.68
C LYS A 135 32.23 -13.11 21.37
N PRO A 136 31.44 -12.04 21.16
CA PRO A 136 30.02 -12.19 20.86
C PRO A 136 29.88 -13.13 19.66
N PRO A 137 28.99 -14.14 19.72
CA PRO A 137 28.98 -15.24 18.78
C PRO A 137 28.91 -14.68 17.36
N ALA A 138 29.91 -15.04 16.55
CA ALA A 138 29.96 -14.60 15.17
C ALA A 138 28.64 -15.00 14.49
N PRO A 139 27.98 -14.12 13.71
CA PRO A 139 26.79 -14.50 12.99
C PRO A 139 27.10 -15.74 12.17
N GLU A 140 26.36 -16.84 12.41
CA GLU A 140 26.52 -18.05 11.62
C GLU A 140 26.46 -17.67 10.13
N PRO A 141 27.32 -18.23 9.27
CA PRO A 141 27.37 -17.86 7.87
C PRO A 141 26.00 -18.16 7.24
N VAL A 142 25.20 -17.12 7.04
CA VAL A 142 23.86 -17.21 6.44
C VAL A 142 24.03 -17.73 5.02
N ILE A 143 23.92 -19.06 4.87
CA ILE A 143 24.15 -19.75 3.60
C ILE A 143 23.23 -19.10 2.57
N PRO A 144 23.78 -18.40 1.55
CA PRO A 144 22.95 -17.60 0.65
C PRO A 144 22.05 -18.54 -0.15
N ARG A 145 20.73 -18.40 0.07
CA ARG A 145 19.73 -19.18 -0.67
C ARG A 145 19.93 -18.95 -2.17
N GLY A 146 20.34 -20.00 -2.88
CA GLY A 146 20.76 -19.90 -4.28
C GLY A 146 19.67 -19.35 -5.21
N PRO A 147 20.06 -18.70 -6.33
CA PRO A 147 19.12 -18.00 -7.20
C PRO A 147 18.08 -18.94 -7.82
N ASN A 148 16.84 -18.45 -7.83
CA ASN A 148 15.64 -19.19 -8.20
C ASN A 148 15.67 -19.66 -9.66
N LEU A 149 14.97 -20.77 -9.93
CA LEU A 149 14.98 -21.47 -11.23
C LEU A 149 14.66 -20.55 -12.42
N ILE A 150 13.76 -19.58 -12.24
CA ILE A 150 13.28 -18.65 -13.27
C ILE A 150 14.40 -17.75 -13.81
N GLU A 151 15.31 -17.27 -12.96
CA GLU A 151 16.33 -16.27 -13.33
C GLU A 151 17.41 -16.81 -14.27
N ARG A 152 17.60 -18.14 -14.31
CA ARG A 152 18.61 -18.79 -15.15
C ARG A 152 18.16 -18.88 -16.61
N ALA A 153 16.88 -19.18 -16.84
CA ALA A 153 16.31 -19.34 -18.18
C ALA A 153 16.35 -18.03 -19.00
N ILE A 154 15.93 -16.91 -18.39
CA ILE A 154 15.86 -15.59 -19.03
C ILE A 154 17.23 -15.13 -19.56
N ARG A 155 18.32 -15.51 -18.87
CA ARG A 155 19.69 -15.08 -19.19
C ARG A 155 20.23 -15.71 -20.47
N GLY A 156 19.84 -16.95 -20.79
CA GLY A 156 20.27 -17.66 -22.00
C GLY A 156 19.69 -17.04 -23.28
N ALA A 157 18.38 -16.82 -23.31
CA ALA A 157 17.67 -16.30 -24.48
C ALA A 157 18.21 -14.94 -24.96
N ARG A 158 18.61 -14.06 -24.04
CA ARG A 158 19.10 -12.71 -24.36
C ARG A 158 20.38 -12.71 -25.19
N ASN A 159 21.27 -13.67 -24.98
CA ASN A 159 22.59 -13.65 -25.62
C ASN A 159 22.55 -14.13 -27.08
N TRP A 160 21.55 -14.93 -27.45
CA TRP A 160 21.36 -15.41 -28.83
C TRP A 160 20.83 -14.31 -29.76
N LEU A 161 19.88 -13.50 -29.29
CA LEU A 161 19.13 -12.54 -30.12
C LEU A 161 19.93 -11.31 -30.55
N PHE A 162 21.00 -10.94 -29.84
CA PHE A 162 21.76 -9.69 -30.03
C PHE A 162 23.22 -9.90 -30.48
N GLY A 163 23.56 -11.09 -30.99
CA GLY A 163 24.90 -11.43 -31.51
C GLY A 163 25.22 -10.82 -32.89
N GLY A 164 26.51 -10.62 -33.18
CA GLY A 164 27.00 -9.75 -34.28
C GLY A 164 26.58 -10.07 -35.73
N ASN A 165 26.62 -9.02 -36.56
CA ASN A 165 26.26 -8.95 -37.99
C ASN A 165 24.86 -9.48 -38.35
N THR A 166 23.85 -8.99 -37.63
CA THR A 166 22.42 -9.30 -37.84
C THR A 166 21.88 -8.84 -39.20
N VAL A 167 22.28 -7.66 -39.70
CA VAL A 167 21.69 -7.08 -40.93
C VAL A 167 21.92 -7.98 -42.15
N LEU A 168 23.14 -8.48 -42.34
CA LEU A 168 23.45 -9.43 -43.41
C LEU A 168 22.67 -10.75 -43.26
N ARG A 169 22.57 -11.27 -42.03
CA ARG A 169 21.84 -12.51 -41.72
C ARG A 169 20.34 -12.37 -42.01
N VAL A 170 19.73 -11.24 -41.67
CA VAL A 170 18.32 -10.95 -41.98
C VAL A 170 18.11 -10.83 -43.49
N GLY A 171 19.01 -10.16 -44.22
CA GLY A 171 18.98 -10.10 -45.69
C GLY A 171 19.01 -11.49 -46.35
N VAL A 172 19.90 -12.37 -45.89
CA VAL A 172 19.97 -13.77 -46.37
C VAL A 172 18.71 -14.55 -46.01
N VAL A 173 18.17 -14.39 -44.78
CA VAL A 173 16.93 -15.07 -44.34
C VAL A 173 15.71 -14.63 -45.18
N LEU A 174 15.62 -13.37 -45.59
CA LEU A 174 14.53 -12.87 -46.45
C LEU A 174 14.62 -13.41 -47.87
N LEU A 175 15.83 -13.45 -48.44
CA LEU A 175 16.09 -14.04 -49.75
C LEU A 175 15.80 -15.56 -49.73
N PHE A 176 16.20 -16.24 -48.64
CA PHE A 176 15.85 -17.64 -48.38
C PHE A 176 14.34 -17.85 -48.17
N LEU A 177 13.60 -16.94 -47.52
CA LEU A 177 12.15 -17.03 -47.37
C LEU A 177 11.41 -16.87 -48.71
N GLY A 178 11.89 -15.98 -49.60
CA GLY A 178 11.41 -15.92 -50.98
C GLY A 178 11.57 -17.26 -51.71
N LEU A 179 12.71 -17.93 -51.51
CA LEU A 179 12.99 -19.26 -52.04
C LEU A 179 12.19 -20.37 -51.32
N ALA A 180 11.84 -20.21 -50.04
CA ALA A 180 11.03 -21.16 -49.28
C ALA A 180 9.54 -21.11 -49.66
N PHE A 181 9.02 -19.93 -50.04
CA PHE A 181 7.68 -19.83 -50.63
C PHE A 181 7.63 -20.48 -52.02
N LEU A 182 8.69 -20.35 -52.82
CA LEU A 182 8.87 -21.10 -54.07
C LEU A 182 8.88 -22.63 -53.83
N LEU A 183 9.54 -23.08 -52.76
CA LEU A 183 9.61 -24.49 -52.40
C LEU A 183 8.28 -25.03 -51.86
N ARG A 184 7.56 -24.26 -51.02
CA ARG A 184 6.25 -24.67 -50.48
C ARG A 184 5.26 -24.96 -51.59
N TYR A 185 5.24 -24.12 -52.64
CA TYR A 185 4.42 -24.30 -53.84
C TYR A 185 4.65 -25.67 -54.55
N ALA A 186 5.78 -26.34 -54.31
CA ALA A 186 6.10 -27.65 -54.85
C ALA A 186 5.83 -28.84 -53.89
N THR A 187 5.34 -28.62 -52.66
CA THR A 187 5.30 -29.66 -51.60
C THR A 187 3.92 -30.06 -51.08
N GLU A 188 2.83 -29.43 -51.54
CA GLU A 188 1.46 -29.66 -51.02
C GLU A 188 0.80 -30.95 -51.58
N GLY A 189 1.52 -32.10 -51.57
CA GLY A 189 1.13 -33.31 -52.33
C GLY A 189 1.49 -34.71 -51.79
N MET A 190 1.89 -34.90 -50.52
CA MET A 190 2.22 -36.24 -49.95
C MET A 190 1.69 -36.44 -48.52
N VAL A 191 1.31 -37.68 -48.14
CA VAL A 191 0.62 -38.03 -46.88
C VAL A 191 1.12 -39.37 -46.27
N VAL A 192 1.06 -39.53 -44.94
CA VAL A 192 1.48 -40.73 -44.17
C VAL A 192 0.40 -41.12 -43.13
N PRO A 193 0.14 -42.42 -42.83
CA PRO A 193 -0.81 -42.88 -41.79
C PRO A 193 -0.53 -42.38 -40.36
N ILE A 194 -1.41 -42.68 -39.39
CA ILE A 194 -1.39 -42.11 -38.02
C ILE A 194 -0.92 -43.10 -36.94
N GLU A 195 -1.22 -44.39 -37.10
CA GLU A 195 -0.90 -45.49 -36.19
C GLU A 195 0.62 -45.63 -36.03
N LEU A 196 1.33 -45.57 -37.17
CA LEU A 196 2.79 -45.54 -37.25
C LEU A 196 3.41 -44.35 -36.49
N ARG A 197 2.69 -43.24 -36.33
CA ARG A 197 3.17 -42.06 -35.59
C ARG A 197 3.16 -42.35 -34.09
N TYR A 198 2.07 -42.90 -33.57
CA TYR A 198 1.95 -43.26 -32.15
C TYR A 198 2.87 -44.44 -31.78
N ALA A 199 2.99 -45.44 -32.65
CA ALA A 199 3.96 -46.52 -32.48
C ALA A 199 5.41 -45.99 -32.46
N GLY A 200 5.76 -45.07 -33.36
CA GLY A 200 7.08 -44.42 -33.38
C GLY A 200 7.39 -43.61 -32.13
N VAL A 201 6.42 -42.86 -31.60
CA VAL A 201 6.57 -42.10 -30.34
C VAL A 201 6.72 -43.02 -29.13
N ALA A 202 5.95 -44.11 -29.05
CA ALA A 202 6.08 -45.11 -27.98
C ALA A 202 7.44 -45.81 -28.01
N ALA A 203 7.91 -46.21 -29.20
CA ALA A 203 9.23 -46.80 -29.40
C ALA A 203 10.36 -45.83 -29.00
N ALA A 204 10.25 -44.55 -29.36
CA ALA A 204 11.20 -43.52 -28.94
C ALA A 204 11.22 -43.32 -27.42
N ALA A 205 10.07 -43.35 -26.74
CA ALA A 205 9.97 -43.22 -25.29
C ALA A 205 10.62 -44.39 -24.53
N LEU A 206 10.43 -45.63 -25.01
CA LEU A 206 11.14 -46.81 -24.50
C LEU A 206 12.65 -46.74 -24.79
N GLY A 207 13.04 -46.24 -25.96
CA GLY A 207 14.44 -45.96 -26.30
C GLY A 207 15.11 -44.97 -25.33
N LEU A 208 14.41 -43.88 -24.95
CA LEU A 208 14.90 -42.92 -23.96
C LEU A 208 15.08 -43.55 -22.57
N LEU A 209 14.20 -44.49 -22.17
CA LEU A 209 14.35 -45.23 -20.92
C LEU A 209 15.56 -46.16 -20.93
N GLY A 210 15.73 -46.95 -21.99
CA GLY A 210 16.89 -47.85 -22.14
C GLY A 210 18.22 -47.09 -22.20
N LEU A 211 18.26 -45.98 -22.94
CA LEU A 211 19.42 -45.11 -23.05
C LEU A 211 19.72 -44.39 -21.71
N GLY A 212 18.69 -43.92 -21.01
CA GLY A 212 18.82 -43.35 -19.66
C GLY A 212 19.26 -44.36 -18.59
N TRP A 213 18.88 -45.64 -18.73
CA TRP A 213 19.36 -46.74 -17.88
C TRP A 213 20.82 -47.09 -18.17
N TRP A 214 21.25 -47.06 -19.43
CA TRP A 214 22.65 -47.26 -19.83
C TRP A 214 23.56 -46.12 -19.36
N LEU A 215 23.13 -44.86 -19.52
CA LEU A 215 23.93 -43.69 -19.13
C LEU A 215 24.04 -43.47 -17.61
N ARG A 216 23.27 -44.16 -16.77
CA ARG A 216 23.26 -43.96 -15.31
C ARG A 216 24.64 -44.09 -14.66
N LEU A 217 25.49 -44.97 -15.20
CA LEU A 217 26.87 -45.21 -14.74
C LEU A 217 27.89 -44.17 -15.23
N ARG A 218 27.52 -43.32 -16.21
CA ARG A 218 28.45 -42.40 -16.90
C ARG A 218 28.10 -40.92 -16.71
N ASN A 219 26.81 -40.59 -16.56
CA ASN A 219 26.31 -39.29 -16.14
C ASN A 219 24.92 -39.44 -15.50
N SER A 220 24.89 -39.66 -14.19
CA SER A 220 23.65 -39.93 -13.44
C SER A 220 22.58 -38.85 -13.63
N ASN A 221 22.93 -37.56 -13.54
CA ASN A 221 21.98 -36.46 -13.69
C ASN A 221 21.32 -36.43 -15.08
N TYR A 222 22.10 -36.67 -16.14
CA TYR A 222 21.56 -36.71 -17.51
C TYR A 222 20.74 -38.00 -17.76
N GLY A 223 21.18 -39.13 -17.21
CA GLY A 223 20.43 -40.39 -17.23
C GLY A 223 19.06 -40.26 -16.57
N LEU A 224 18.98 -39.64 -15.39
CA LEU A 224 17.73 -39.39 -14.66
C LEU A 224 16.79 -38.45 -15.42
N MET A 225 17.31 -37.41 -16.09
CA MET A 225 16.50 -36.54 -16.96
C MET A 225 15.89 -37.31 -18.14
N LEU A 226 16.66 -38.19 -18.79
CA LEU A 226 16.18 -39.02 -19.90
C LEU A 226 15.14 -40.05 -19.43
N GLN A 227 15.37 -40.71 -18.29
CA GLN A 227 14.42 -41.66 -17.70
C GLN A 227 13.10 -40.96 -17.32
N GLY A 228 13.16 -39.81 -16.65
CA GLY A 228 11.96 -39.02 -16.31
C GLY A 228 11.20 -38.54 -17.55
N THR A 229 11.92 -38.15 -18.61
CA THR A 229 11.31 -37.78 -19.89
C THR A 229 10.62 -38.97 -20.56
N GLY A 230 11.26 -40.15 -20.58
CA GLY A 230 10.67 -41.37 -21.14
C GLY A 230 9.37 -41.79 -20.42
N ILE A 231 9.35 -41.76 -19.08
CA ILE A 231 8.13 -41.99 -18.28
C ILE A 231 7.04 -40.97 -18.65
N ALA A 232 7.37 -39.68 -18.70
CA ALA A 232 6.39 -38.64 -19.02
C ALA A 232 5.80 -38.78 -20.44
N VAL A 233 6.61 -39.15 -21.43
CA VAL A 233 6.14 -39.41 -22.80
C VAL A 233 5.26 -40.66 -22.85
N LEU A 234 5.57 -41.73 -22.11
CA LEU A 234 4.69 -42.90 -22.02
C LEU A 234 3.32 -42.55 -21.42
N TYR A 235 3.29 -41.79 -20.31
CA TYR A 235 2.04 -41.28 -19.71
C TYR A 235 1.17 -40.51 -20.74
N LEU A 236 1.77 -39.56 -21.45
CA LEU A 236 1.08 -38.76 -22.45
C LEU A 236 0.65 -39.58 -23.68
N THR A 237 1.43 -40.59 -24.06
CA THR A 237 1.11 -41.48 -25.19
C THR A 237 -0.07 -42.39 -24.87
N VAL A 238 -0.11 -43.00 -23.67
CA VAL A 238 -1.27 -43.78 -23.19
C VAL A 238 -2.52 -42.91 -23.09
N PHE A 239 -2.41 -41.69 -22.55
CA PHE A 239 -3.52 -40.76 -22.50
C PHE A 239 -4.03 -40.33 -23.89
N ALA A 240 -3.14 -40.03 -24.83
CA ALA A 240 -3.50 -39.66 -26.20
C ALA A 240 -4.16 -40.82 -26.97
N ALA A 241 -3.62 -42.04 -26.83
CA ALA A 241 -4.16 -43.26 -27.44
C ALA A 241 -5.48 -43.74 -26.80
N MET A 242 -5.82 -43.28 -25.60
CA MET A 242 -7.14 -43.51 -25.00
C MET A 242 -8.16 -42.42 -25.41
N ARG A 243 -7.73 -41.14 -25.47
CA ARG A 243 -8.66 -39.99 -25.41
C ARG A 243 -8.63 -39.01 -26.58
N LEU A 244 -7.60 -39.02 -27.42
CA LEU A 244 -7.50 -38.15 -28.62
C LEU A 244 -7.73 -38.94 -29.91
N HIS A 245 -7.14 -40.13 -29.98
CA HIS A 245 -7.39 -41.12 -31.03
C HIS A 245 -7.68 -42.44 -30.30
N PRO A 246 -8.95 -42.89 -30.20
CA PRO A 246 -9.34 -43.99 -29.31
C PRO A 246 -8.87 -45.35 -29.85
N LEU A 247 -7.62 -45.68 -29.53
CA LEU A 247 -6.88 -46.87 -29.93
C LEU A 247 -6.81 -47.92 -28.80
N ILE A 248 -7.03 -47.51 -27.53
CA ILE A 248 -7.05 -48.39 -26.35
C ILE A 248 -8.20 -48.04 -25.40
N ASP A 249 -8.69 -49.03 -24.65
CA ASP A 249 -9.79 -48.86 -23.68
C ASP A 249 -9.32 -48.27 -22.33
N PRO A 250 -10.22 -47.64 -21.54
CA PRO A 250 -9.88 -47.10 -20.21
C PRO A 250 -9.36 -48.12 -19.19
N GLY A 251 -9.79 -49.38 -19.24
CA GLY A 251 -9.31 -50.46 -18.37
C GLY A 251 -7.86 -50.83 -18.66
N ALA A 252 -7.54 -51.09 -19.92
CA ALA A 252 -6.17 -51.31 -20.39
C ALA A 252 -5.28 -50.08 -20.13
N ALA A 253 -5.80 -48.86 -20.34
CA ALA A 253 -5.08 -47.63 -20.03
C ALA A 253 -4.75 -47.51 -18.53
N LEU A 254 -5.71 -47.77 -17.63
CA LEU A 254 -5.46 -47.77 -16.18
C LEU A 254 -4.43 -48.85 -15.79
N GLY A 255 -4.54 -50.06 -16.35
CA GLY A 255 -3.56 -51.13 -16.14
C GLY A 255 -2.14 -50.74 -16.58
N LEU A 256 -2.00 -50.13 -17.76
CA LEU A 256 -0.73 -49.61 -18.27
C LEU A 256 -0.17 -48.48 -17.39
N LEU A 257 -1.00 -47.54 -16.93
CA LEU A 257 -0.55 -46.47 -16.04
C LEU A 257 -0.10 -47.01 -14.68
N VAL A 258 -0.77 -48.03 -14.12
CA VAL A 258 -0.34 -48.71 -12.89
C VAL A 258 0.94 -49.52 -13.09
N ALA A 259 1.14 -50.14 -14.26
CA ALA A 259 2.42 -50.77 -14.59
C ALA A 259 3.56 -49.72 -14.66
N VAL A 260 3.30 -48.55 -15.24
CA VAL A 260 4.28 -47.45 -15.32
C VAL A 260 4.54 -46.81 -13.96
N THR A 261 3.56 -46.65 -13.05
CA THR A 261 3.84 -46.17 -11.67
C THR A 261 4.72 -47.16 -10.92
N LEU A 262 4.39 -48.44 -10.96
CA LEU A 262 5.11 -49.48 -10.23
C LEU A 262 6.56 -49.61 -10.75
N PHE A 263 6.74 -49.63 -12.06
CA PHE A 263 8.07 -49.62 -12.69
C PHE A 263 8.86 -48.36 -12.32
N SER A 264 8.23 -47.18 -12.33
CA SER A 264 8.87 -45.92 -11.93
C SER A 264 9.26 -45.90 -10.45
N ALA A 265 8.44 -46.49 -9.57
CA ALA A 265 8.73 -46.59 -8.13
C ALA A 265 9.91 -47.54 -7.85
N ILE A 266 9.94 -48.71 -8.51
CA ILE A 266 11.08 -49.65 -8.45
C ILE A 266 12.35 -48.97 -8.98
N LEU A 267 12.26 -48.27 -10.11
CA LEU A 267 13.36 -47.53 -10.74
C LEU A 267 13.85 -46.35 -9.88
N ALA A 268 13.00 -45.80 -9.01
CA ALA A 268 13.35 -44.74 -8.06
C ALA A 268 14.06 -45.28 -6.82
N ILE A 269 13.56 -46.38 -6.24
CA ILE A 269 14.16 -47.05 -5.07
C ILE A 269 15.55 -47.61 -5.43
N THR A 270 15.68 -48.24 -6.60
CA THR A 270 16.94 -48.85 -7.06
C THR A 270 18.04 -47.85 -7.46
N GLN A 271 17.71 -46.55 -7.61
CA GLN A 271 18.66 -45.48 -7.94
C GLN A 271 18.71 -44.36 -6.86
N ASP A 272 18.07 -44.57 -5.71
CA ASP A 272 17.90 -43.59 -4.61
C ASP A 272 17.38 -42.20 -5.07
N ALA A 273 16.57 -42.20 -6.13
CA ALA A 273 16.28 -41.03 -6.95
C ALA A 273 14.95 -40.35 -6.57
N LEU A 274 15.00 -39.44 -5.58
CA LEU A 274 13.83 -38.70 -5.08
C LEU A 274 12.96 -38.07 -6.19
N GLY A 275 13.58 -37.48 -7.22
CA GLY A 275 12.83 -36.87 -8.34
C GLY A 275 11.97 -37.87 -9.12
N LEU A 276 12.44 -39.12 -9.25
CA LEU A 276 11.70 -40.20 -9.90
C LEU A 276 10.61 -40.75 -8.98
N ALA A 277 10.86 -40.83 -7.67
CA ALA A 277 9.85 -41.22 -6.67
C ALA A 277 8.70 -40.21 -6.61
N CYS A 278 8.99 -38.90 -6.66
CA CYS A 278 7.98 -37.85 -6.74
C CYS A 278 7.17 -37.93 -8.05
N ALA A 279 7.81 -38.20 -9.19
CA ALA A 279 7.11 -38.41 -10.45
C ALA A 279 6.18 -39.64 -10.41
N ALA A 280 6.65 -40.76 -9.84
CA ALA A 280 5.85 -41.98 -9.67
C ALA A 280 4.62 -41.75 -8.76
N ALA A 281 4.81 -41.05 -7.64
CA ALA A 281 3.73 -40.75 -6.70
C ALA A 281 2.69 -39.78 -7.29
N LEU A 282 3.13 -38.69 -7.94
CA LEU A 282 2.24 -37.75 -8.62
C LEU A 282 1.47 -38.44 -9.76
N GLY A 283 2.14 -39.29 -10.54
CA GLY A 283 1.51 -40.11 -11.58
C GLY A 283 0.46 -41.07 -11.02
N GLY A 284 0.73 -41.70 -9.87
CA GLY A 284 -0.21 -42.60 -9.19
C GLY A 284 -1.46 -41.92 -8.65
N PHE A 285 -1.33 -40.76 -7.99
CA PHE A 285 -2.53 -39.98 -7.60
C PHE A 285 -3.28 -39.42 -8.81
N ALA A 286 -2.60 -39.14 -9.93
CA ALA A 286 -3.22 -38.65 -11.16
C ALA A 286 -3.91 -39.74 -11.99
N ALA A 287 -3.42 -40.99 -12.00
CA ALA A 287 -3.91 -42.03 -12.90
C ALA A 287 -5.43 -42.29 -12.81
N PRO A 288 -6.05 -42.49 -11.61
CA PRO A 288 -7.50 -42.65 -11.50
C PRO A 288 -8.30 -41.42 -11.95
N ILE A 289 -7.73 -40.21 -11.86
CA ILE A 289 -8.37 -38.96 -12.31
C ILE A 289 -8.34 -38.89 -13.84
N LEU A 290 -7.22 -39.29 -14.47
CA LEU A 290 -7.04 -39.25 -15.91
C LEU A 290 -7.87 -40.30 -16.66
N THR A 291 -8.10 -41.47 -16.05
CA THR A 291 -8.89 -42.59 -16.62
C THR A 291 -10.34 -42.65 -16.13
N SER A 292 -10.81 -41.68 -15.33
CA SER A 292 -12.16 -41.74 -14.74
C SER A 292 -13.26 -41.68 -15.80
N THR A 293 -14.11 -42.70 -15.81
CA THR A 293 -15.33 -42.82 -16.64
C THR A 293 -16.58 -42.25 -15.96
N GLY A 294 -16.47 -41.72 -14.74
CA GLY A 294 -17.59 -41.17 -13.97
C GLY A 294 -18.37 -42.18 -13.11
N ALA A 295 -17.99 -43.46 -13.07
CA ALA A 295 -18.74 -44.56 -12.45
C ALA A 295 -18.82 -44.59 -10.89
N GLY A 296 -18.67 -43.45 -10.22
CA GLY A 296 -19.18 -43.19 -8.85
C GLY A 296 -18.57 -43.90 -7.63
N SER A 297 -17.87 -45.03 -7.74
CA SER A 297 -17.43 -45.82 -6.57
C SER A 297 -16.28 -45.17 -5.78
N HIS A 298 -16.61 -44.53 -4.64
CA HIS A 298 -15.64 -43.98 -3.69
C HIS A 298 -14.83 -45.07 -2.98
N VAL A 299 -15.45 -46.22 -2.68
CA VAL A 299 -14.78 -47.38 -2.06
C VAL A 299 -13.62 -47.87 -2.92
N ALA A 300 -13.78 -47.93 -4.24
CA ALA A 300 -12.70 -48.31 -5.15
C ALA A 300 -11.56 -47.29 -5.17
N LEU A 301 -11.90 -45.99 -5.22
CA LEU A 301 -10.92 -44.89 -5.20
C LEU A 301 -10.13 -44.83 -3.89
N PHE A 302 -10.79 -44.95 -2.75
CA PHE A 302 -10.15 -44.92 -1.43
C PHE A 302 -9.39 -46.21 -1.13
N SER A 303 -9.81 -47.37 -1.65
CA SER A 303 -9.01 -48.60 -1.59
C SER A 303 -7.73 -48.49 -2.44
N TYR A 304 -7.79 -47.87 -3.61
CA TYR A 304 -6.60 -47.59 -4.42
C TYR A 304 -5.64 -46.63 -3.70
N PHE A 305 -6.16 -45.55 -3.09
CA PHE A 305 -5.32 -44.65 -2.28
C PHE A 305 -4.79 -45.33 -1.01
N ALA A 306 -5.53 -46.24 -0.37
CA ALA A 306 -5.02 -47.03 0.75
C ALA A 306 -3.83 -47.91 0.33
N LEU A 307 -3.91 -48.57 -0.83
CA LEU A 307 -2.81 -49.36 -1.40
C LEU A 307 -1.59 -48.48 -1.74
N LEU A 308 -1.80 -47.34 -2.39
CA LEU A 308 -0.73 -46.42 -2.75
C LEU A 308 -0.06 -45.81 -1.50
N ASN A 309 -0.85 -45.46 -0.48
CA ASN A 309 -0.36 -45.00 0.81
C ASN A 309 0.33 -46.10 1.62
N ALA A 310 -0.06 -47.37 1.47
CA ALA A 310 0.69 -48.48 2.05
C ALA A 310 2.08 -48.60 1.41
N GLY A 311 2.20 -48.32 0.10
CA GLY A 311 3.49 -48.14 -0.58
C GLY A 311 4.31 -46.98 0.00
N ILE A 312 3.70 -45.81 0.23
CA ILE A 312 4.38 -44.65 0.86
C ILE A 312 4.80 -44.96 2.30
N LEU A 313 3.95 -45.62 3.10
CA LEU A 313 4.24 -46.07 4.46
C LEU A 313 5.39 -47.09 4.50
N ALA A 314 5.42 -48.04 3.56
CA ALA A 314 6.52 -48.98 3.41
C ALA A 314 7.83 -48.26 3.05
N ILE A 315 7.80 -47.30 2.12
CA ILE A 315 8.97 -46.47 1.79
C ILE A 315 9.40 -45.64 3.01
N ALA A 316 8.48 -45.07 3.79
CA ALA A 316 8.77 -44.30 5.00
C ALA A 316 9.46 -45.13 6.10
N TRP A 317 9.25 -46.45 6.14
CA TRP A 317 10.00 -47.38 7.00
C TRP A 317 11.50 -47.43 6.60
N PHE A 318 11.80 -47.33 5.30
CA PHE A 318 13.16 -47.51 4.75
C PHE A 318 13.88 -46.20 4.33
N LYS A 319 13.19 -45.07 4.13
CA LYS A 319 13.75 -43.76 3.74
C LYS A 319 12.94 -42.58 4.31
N ALA A 320 13.60 -41.61 4.94
CA ALA A 320 12.97 -40.41 5.51
C ALA A 320 12.66 -39.31 4.46
N TRP A 321 11.99 -39.64 3.34
CA TRP A 321 11.72 -38.71 2.25
C TRP A 321 10.52 -37.79 2.49
N ARG A 322 10.76 -36.68 3.19
CA ARG A 322 9.75 -35.64 3.57
C ARG A 322 8.83 -35.22 2.42
N LEU A 323 9.37 -34.98 1.22
CA LEU A 323 8.61 -34.52 0.06
C LEU A 323 7.63 -35.59 -0.47
N LEU A 324 7.99 -36.87 -0.41
CA LEU A 324 7.12 -37.98 -0.82
C LEU A 324 5.93 -38.11 0.15
N ASN A 325 6.20 -38.06 1.46
CA ASN A 325 5.16 -38.13 2.49
C ASN A 325 4.16 -36.96 2.37
N LEU A 326 4.64 -35.76 2.02
CA LEU A 326 3.79 -34.59 1.81
C LEU A 326 2.93 -34.71 0.53
N ILE A 327 3.49 -35.23 -0.58
CA ILE A 327 2.72 -35.52 -1.81
C ILE A 327 1.61 -36.54 -1.49
N GLY A 328 1.91 -37.57 -0.70
CA GLY A 328 0.93 -38.53 -0.19
C GLY A 328 -0.20 -37.88 0.60
N PHE A 329 0.16 -37.10 1.63
CA PHE A 329 -0.80 -36.44 2.53
C PHE A 329 -1.74 -35.49 1.75
N VAL A 330 -1.18 -34.64 0.89
CA VAL A 330 -1.94 -33.69 0.07
C VAL A 330 -2.81 -34.39 -0.97
N GLY A 331 -2.31 -35.46 -1.62
CA GLY A 331 -3.11 -36.26 -2.54
C GLY A 331 -4.30 -36.91 -1.82
N THR A 332 -4.05 -37.59 -0.71
CA THR A 332 -5.07 -38.37 0.03
C THR A 332 -6.14 -37.48 0.64
N PHE A 333 -5.76 -36.54 1.52
CA PHE A 333 -6.73 -35.68 2.20
C PHE A 333 -7.29 -34.60 1.27
N GLY A 334 -6.52 -34.11 0.29
CA GLY A 334 -7.00 -33.13 -0.68
C GLY A 334 -8.06 -33.69 -1.62
N ILE A 335 -7.86 -34.89 -2.17
CA ILE A 335 -8.85 -35.56 -3.02
C ILE A 335 -10.03 -36.06 -2.16
N GLY A 336 -9.77 -36.60 -0.96
CA GLY A 336 -10.83 -37.01 -0.02
C GLY A 336 -11.75 -35.86 0.40
N PHE A 337 -11.19 -34.69 0.72
CA PHE A 337 -11.95 -33.47 1.02
C PHE A 337 -12.71 -32.93 -0.20
N ALA A 338 -12.10 -32.95 -1.39
CA ALA A 338 -12.75 -32.55 -2.64
C ALA A 338 -13.91 -33.48 -3.05
N TRP A 339 -13.85 -34.77 -2.71
CA TRP A 339 -14.97 -35.70 -2.82
C TRP A 339 -16.03 -35.43 -1.74
N GLY A 340 -15.62 -35.26 -0.47
CA GLY A 340 -16.52 -35.00 0.65
C GLY A 340 -17.42 -33.79 0.43
N LEU A 341 -16.85 -32.67 -0.04
CA LEU A 341 -17.61 -31.45 -0.38
C LEU A 341 -18.59 -31.59 -1.56
N ARG A 342 -18.50 -32.66 -2.36
CA ARG A 342 -19.23 -32.80 -3.64
C ARG A 342 -20.13 -34.03 -3.73
N SER A 343 -19.93 -35.03 -2.87
CA SER A 343 -20.52 -36.36 -3.05
C SER A 343 -20.76 -37.14 -1.76
N TYR A 344 -20.50 -36.56 -0.59
CA TYR A 344 -20.86 -37.18 0.68
C TYR A 344 -22.35 -36.99 1.01
N ALA A 345 -22.93 -38.00 1.66
CA ALA A 345 -24.24 -37.94 2.30
C ALA A 345 -24.19 -38.75 3.62
N PRO A 346 -24.98 -38.43 4.66
CA PRO A 346 -24.93 -39.14 5.95
C PRO A 346 -25.11 -40.67 5.85
N GLN A 347 -25.84 -41.14 4.83
CA GLN A 347 -26.02 -42.57 4.54
C GLN A 347 -24.69 -43.29 4.21
N LEU A 348 -23.68 -42.56 3.73
CA LEU A 348 -22.35 -43.09 3.38
C LEU A 348 -21.37 -43.13 4.57
N LEU A 349 -21.76 -42.65 5.77
CA LEU A 349 -20.90 -42.54 6.96
C LEU A 349 -20.15 -43.85 7.23
N TRP A 350 -20.88 -44.96 7.40
CA TRP A 350 -20.31 -46.29 7.68
C TRP A 350 -19.38 -46.83 6.58
N SER A 351 -19.48 -46.32 5.35
CA SER A 351 -18.59 -46.66 4.23
C SER A 351 -17.39 -45.72 4.09
N THR A 352 -17.36 -44.62 4.83
CA THR A 352 -16.39 -43.51 4.70
C THR A 352 -15.52 -43.37 5.94
N GLU A 353 -16.12 -43.45 7.12
CA GLU A 353 -15.44 -43.36 8.42
C GLU A 353 -14.30 -44.37 8.59
N PRO A 354 -14.42 -45.66 8.18
CA PRO A 354 -13.29 -46.59 8.24
C PRO A 354 -12.09 -46.13 7.42
N PHE A 355 -12.29 -45.50 6.25
CA PHE A 355 -11.19 -44.94 5.46
C PHE A 355 -10.59 -43.69 6.12
N LEU A 356 -11.41 -42.82 6.73
CA LEU A 356 -10.91 -41.66 7.47
C LEU A 356 -10.04 -42.09 8.66
N ILE A 357 -10.48 -43.08 9.44
CA ILE A 357 -9.73 -43.67 10.55
C ILE A 357 -8.44 -44.31 10.05
N VAL A 358 -8.50 -45.13 8.99
CA VAL A 358 -7.30 -45.77 8.41
C VAL A 358 -6.30 -44.72 7.90
N PHE A 359 -6.74 -43.69 7.15
CA PHE A 359 -5.84 -42.64 6.68
C PHE A 359 -5.25 -41.81 7.84
N PHE A 360 -6.05 -41.47 8.85
CA PHE A 360 -5.56 -40.80 10.06
C PHE A 360 -4.47 -41.63 10.76
N LEU A 361 -4.71 -42.92 11.00
CA LEU A 361 -3.74 -43.83 11.62
C LEU A 361 -2.49 -44.04 10.76
N MET A 362 -2.64 -44.16 9.44
CA MET A 362 -1.50 -44.27 8.51
C MET A 362 -0.63 -43.03 8.52
N TYR A 363 -1.20 -41.82 8.50
CA TYR A 363 -0.39 -40.58 8.52
C TYR A 363 0.19 -40.27 9.90
N LEU A 364 -0.51 -40.64 10.99
CA LEU A 364 0.06 -40.64 12.34
C LEU A 364 1.26 -41.60 12.44
N ALA A 365 1.14 -42.81 11.87
CA ALA A 365 2.23 -43.77 11.81
C ALA A 365 3.40 -43.28 10.93
N ILE A 366 3.15 -42.69 9.75
CA ILE A 366 4.19 -42.08 8.91
C ILE A 366 4.93 -40.96 9.66
N GLY A 367 4.20 -40.10 10.38
CA GLY A 367 4.78 -39.04 11.22
C GLY A 367 5.68 -39.60 12.33
N LEU A 368 5.20 -40.60 13.07
CA LEU A 368 5.96 -41.26 14.13
C LEU A 368 7.18 -42.03 13.59
N LEU A 369 7.06 -42.71 12.45
CA LEU A 369 8.17 -43.43 11.80
C LEU A 369 9.23 -42.48 11.25
N PHE A 370 8.83 -41.38 10.61
CA PHE A 370 9.74 -40.32 10.16
C PHE A 370 10.51 -39.73 11.34
N THR A 371 9.81 -39.41 12.43
CA THR A 371 10.39 -38.87 13.68
C THR A 371 11.37 -39.87 14.31
N ARG A 372 10.95 -41.13 14.48
CA ARG A 372 11.79 -42.23 15.00
C ARG A 372 13.04 -42.42 14.15
N ARG A 373 12.91 -42.39 12.82
CA ARG A 373 14.02 -42.61 11.90
C ARG A 373 15.03 -41.48 11.93
N LYS A 374 14.59 -40.22 11.85
CA LYS A 374 15.46 -39.05 12.04
C LYS A 374 16.18 -39.08 13.40
N LEU A 375 15.51 -39.51 14.47
CA LEU A 375 16.14 -39.66 15.80
C LEU A 375 17.16 -40.80 15.90
N LEU A 376 17.03 -41.85 15.08
CA LEU A 376 18.02 -42.94 14.96
C LEU A 376 19.20 -42.57 14.05
N GLU A 377 18.97 -41.66 13.10
CA GLU A 377 20.01 -41.07 12.23
C GLU A 377 20.79 -39.93 12.93
N MET A 378 20.50 -39.63 14.21
CA MET A 378 21.15 -38.60 15.04
C MET A 378 21.97 -39.19 16.19
N ASN A 379 23.30 -39.10 16.07
CA ASN A 379 24.24 -39.60 17.08
C ASN A 379 24.48 -38.62 18.25
N ASP A 380 24.39 -37.30 18.02
CA ASP A 380 24.69 -36.26 19.00
C ASP A 380 23.63 -36.17 20.13
N ALA A 381 23.77 -36.95 21.21
CA ALA A 381 22.89 -36.85 22.39
C ALA A 381 23.60 -36.20 23.59
N PRO A 382 22.88 -35.48 24.46
CA PRO A 382 23.45 -34.99 25.71
C PRO A 382 23.68 -36.15 26.68
N GLU A 383 24.79 -36.10 27.42
CA GLU A 383 25.13 -37.09 28.46
C GLU A 383 24.37 -36.86 29.78
N ASP A 384 23.87 -35.65 30.01
CA ASP A 384 23.03 -35.29 31.16
C ASP A 384 21.56 -35.61 30.89
N ASP A 385 21.05 -36.66 31.55
CA ASP A 385 19.69 -37.22 31.35
C ASP A 385 18.58 -36.36 32.01
N SER A 386 18.89 -35.10 32.36
CA SER A 386 17.96 -34.20 33.04
C SER A 386 16.83 -33.72 32.11
N ARG A 387 15.59 -33.76 32.60
CA ARG A 387 14.38 -33.38 31.83
C ARG A 387 14.51 -32.00 31.15
N GLY A 388 15.18 -31.05 31.82
CA GLY A 388 15.42 -29.70 31.32
C GLY A 388 16.57 -29.57 30.32
N ALA A 389 17.53 -30.49 30.27
CA ALA A 389 18.53 -30.57 29.21
C ALA A 389 17.92 -31.17 27.94
N LEU A 390 17.24 -32.32 28.06
CA LEU A 390 16.60 -33.03 26.95
C LEU A 390 15.59 -32.16 26.17
N LEU A 391 14.78 -31.35 26.86
CA LEU A 391 13.86 -30.39 26.22
C LEU A 391 14.58 -29.30 25.41
N ARG A 392 15.71 -28.77 25.91
CA ARG A 392 16.47 -27.73 25.21
C ARG A 392 17.20 -28.30 23.99
N TRP A 393 17.79 -29.49 24.11
CA TRP A 393 18.43 -30.20 23.00
C TRP A 393 17.42 -30.52 21.88
N SER A 394 16.26 -31.08 22.24
CA SER A 394 15.23 -31.45 21.26
C SER A 394 14.61 -30.23 20.56
N ALA A 395 14.40 -29.13 21.27
CA ALA A 395 13.96 -27.87 20.68
C ALA A 395 14.98 -27.28 19.68
N ALA A 396 16.29 -27.39 19.98
CA ALA A 396 17.35 -26.87 19.11
C ALA A 396 17.57 -27.71 17.84
N LYS A 397 17.48 -29.04 17.93
CA LYS A 397 17.69 -29.99 16.81
C LYS A 397 16.41 -30.29 16.00
N GLY A 398 15.34 -29.50 16.15
CA GLY A 398 13.94 -29.81 15.80
C GLY A 398 13.60 -30.24 14.35
N ASP A 399 14.55 -30.30 13.43
CA ASP A 399 14.41 -30.76 12.04
C ASP A 399 14.03 -32.28 11.91
N TYR A 400 13.85 -32.98 13.03
CA TYR A 400 13.32 -34.34 13.10
C TYR A 400 11.79 -34.42 13.23
N VAL A 401 11.12 -33.34 13.64
CA VAL A 401 9.65 -33.26 13.75
C VAL A 401 9.09 -32.45 12.58
N ASP A 402 8.54 -33.12 11.56
CA ASP A 402 7.78 -32.39 10.53
C ASP A 402 6.41 -31.98 11.09
N GLY A 403 6.32 -30.74 11.59
CA GLY A 403 5.08 -30.16 12.11
C GLY A 403 3.89 -30.22 11.13
N SER A 404 4.14 -30.29 9.82
CA SER A 404 3.10 -30.49 8.80
C SER A 404 2.41 -31.85 8.94
N LEU A 405 3.18 -32.90 9.24
CA LEU A 405 2.68 -34.27 9.43
C LEU A 405 2.30 -34.57 10.89
N LEU A 406 2.74 -33.78 11.87
CA LEU A 406 2.30 -33.93 13.27
C LEU A 406 0.96 -33.21 13.54
N PHE A 407 0.82 -31.95 13.14
CA PHE A 407 -0.40 -31.16 13.40
C PHE A 407 -1.46 -31.28 12.29
N GLY A 408 -1.06 -31.69 11.08
CA GLY A 408 -1.98 -31.91 9.95
C GLY A 408 -3.05 -32.98 10.22
N PRO A 409 -2.67 -34.23 10.56
CA PRO A 409 -3.62 -35.31 10.81
C PRO A 409 -4.68 -35.04 11.89
N PRO A 410 -4.38 -34.53 13.11
CA PRO A 410 -5.43 -34.25 14.09
C PRO A 410 -6.35 -33.10 13.66
N LEU A 411 -5.82 -32.04 13.06
CA LEU A 411 -6.63 -30.89 12.66
C LEU A 411 -7.57 -31.22 11.49
N VAL A 412 -7.04 -31.87 10.45
CA VAL A 412 -7.84 -32.29 9.27
C VAL A 412 -8.76 -33.46 9.64
N GLY A 413 -8.28 -34.41 10.44
CA GLY A 413 -9.06 -35.56 10.91
C GLY A 413 -10.25 -35.14 11.79
N PHE A 414 -10.04 -34.27 12.79
CA PHE A 414 -11.13 -33.77 13.62
C PHE A 414 -12.11 -32.88 12.84
N GLY A 415 -11.60 -32.01 11.94
CA GLY A 415 -12.45 -31.18 11.09
C GLY A 415 -13.36 -32.01 10.17
N LEU A 416 -12.83 -33.11 9.60
CA LEU A 416 -13.63 -34.07 8.84
C LEU A 416 -14.60 -34.83 9.75
N GLN A 417 -14.17 -35.35 10.91
CA GLN A 417 -15.04 -36.09 11.83
C GLN A 417 -16.20 -35.24 12.33
N PHE A 418 -15.96 -33.97 12.69
CA PHE A 418 -17.01 -33.02 13.07
C PHE A 418 -18.03 -32.83 11.94
N ALA A 419 -17.57 -32.61 10.70
CA ALA A 419 -18.46 -32.46 9.55
C ALA A 419 -19.29 -33.73 9.24
N LEU A 420 -18.73 -34.92 9.48
CA LEU A 420 -19.45 -36.21 9.36
C LEU A 420 -20.51 -36.38 10.46
N VAL A 421 -20.21 -35.99 11.71
CA VAL A 421 -20.92 -36.42 12.93
C VAL A 421 -21.80 -35.33 13.58
N GLN A 422 -21.70 -34.06 13.18
CA GLN A 422 -22.48 -32.93 13.71
C GLN A 422 -24.02 -33.09 13.74
N HIS A 423 -24.57 -34.08 13.04
CA HIS A 423 -26.00 -34.39 13.00
C HIS A 423 -26.48 -35.32 14.14
N LEU A 424 -25.58 -35.74 15.04
CA LEU A 424 -25.85 -36.62 16.17
C LEU A 424 -25.64 -35.88 17.50
N GLU A 425 -26.64 -35.94 18.38
CA GLU A 425 -26.64 -35.25 19.68
C GLU A 425 -25.45 -35.71 20.55
N PHE A 426 -24.76 -34.75 21.20
CA PHE A 426 -23.52 -34.91 21.98
C PHE A 426 -22.32 -35.56 21.27
N ALA A 427 -22.47 -36.14 20.07
CA ALA A 427 -21.43 -36.93 19.42
C ALA A 427 -20.18 -36.12 19.04
N ALA A 428 -20.32 -34.81 18.82
CA ALA A 428 -19.18 -33.89 18.68
C ALA A 428 -18.36 -33.75 19.98
N ALA A 429 -19.03 -33.68 21.14
CA ALA A 429 -18.37 -33.61 22.45
C ALA A 429 -17.67 -34.94 22.80
N PHE A 430 -18.32 -36.09 22.50
CA PHE A 430 -17.67 -37.40 22.63
C PHE A 430 -16.49 -37.59 21.66
N SER A 431 -16.58 -37.06 20.43
CA SER A 431 -15.46 -37.09 19.47
C SER A 431 -14.27 -36.26 19.95
N ALA A 432 -14.52 -35.08 20.53
CA ALA A 432 -13.48 -34.26 21.15
C ALA A 432 -12.84 -35.00 22.35
N LEU A 433 -13.66 -35.54 23.26
CA LEU A 433 -13.19 -36.30 24.42
C LEU A 433 -12.34 -37.52 24.01
N GLY A 434 -12.78 -38.29 23.02
CA GLY A 434 -12.05 -39.43 22.48
C GLY A 434 -10.70 -39.05 21.87
N LEU A 435 -10.65 -37.97 21.10
CA LEU A 435 -9.39 -37.43 20.55
C LEU A 435 -8.45 -36.94 21.67
N GLY A 436 -9.01 -36.30 22.70
CA GLY A 436 -8.28 -35.90 23.90
C GLY A 436 -7.62 -37.10 24.61
N ILE A 437 -8.37 -38.19 24.80
CA ILE A 437 -7.88 -39.45 25.39
C ILE A 437 -6.76 -40.06 24.55
N ILE A 438 -6.90 -40.10 23.22
CA ILE A 438 -5.87 -40.63 22.30
C ILE A 438 -4.56 -39.86 22.44
N TYR A 439 -4.61 -38.52 22.44
CA TYR A 439 -3.40 -37.69 22.56
C TYR A 439 -2.79 -37.70 23.97
N MET A 440 -3.60 -37.81 25.03
CA MET A 440 -3.08 -38.05 26.39
C MET A 440 -2.43 -39.45 26.53
N GLY A 441 -2.98 -40.47 25.87
CA GLY A 441 -2.39 -41.81 25.80
C GLY A 441 -1.06 -41.81 25.05
N LEU A 442 -0.99 -41.13 23.90
CA LEU A 442 0.24 -40.99 23.12
C LEU A 442 1.31 -40.17 23.87
N ALA A 443 0.92 -39.12 24.59
CA ALA A 443 1.81 -38.37 25.48
C ALA A 443 2.41 -39.25 26.57
N ARG A 444 1.61 -40.15 27.17
CA ARG A 444 2.09 -41.11 28.18
C ARG A 444 3.02 -42.16 27.60
N LEU A 445 2.79 -42.63 26.37
CA LEU A 445 3.65 -43.61 25.71
C LEU A 445 5.02 -43.03 25.30
N LEU A 446 5.07 -41.73 25.00
CA LEU A 446 6.28 -41.02 24.54
C LEU A 446 7.03 -40.29 25.66
N SER A 447 6.62 -40.42 26.92
CA SER A 447 7.10 -39.58 28.03
C SER A 447 8.55 -39.85 28.52
N GLY A 448 9.36 -40.58 27.76
CA GLY A 448 10.73 -40.97 28.13
C GLY A 448 11.77 -40.72 27.04
N GLY A 449 12.98 -40.32 27.44
CA GLY A 449 14.14 -40.15 26.57
C GLY A 449 14.02 -39.03 25.52
N ARG A 450 14.71 -39.20 24.39
CA ARG A 450 14.89 -38.19 23.32
C ARG A 450 13.59 -37.70 22.65
N ALA A 451 12.43 -38.29 22.95
CA ALA A 451 11.13 -37.95 22.38
C ALA A 451 10.31 -36.94 23.22
N LEU A 452 10.83 -36.48 24.37
CA LEU A 452 10.08 -35.72 25.38
C LEU A 452 9.32 -34.48 24.85
N LEU A 453 9.90 -33.71 23.92
CA LEU A 453 9.22 -32.56 23.29
C LEU A 453 7.92 -32.97 22.57
N LEU A 454 7.91 -34.14 21.92
CA LEU A 454 6.73 -34.67 21.25
C LEU A 454 5.64 -35.06 22.27
N ALA A 455 6.03 -35.66 23.39
CA ALA A 455 5.10 -36.02 24.47
C ALA A 455 4.40 -34.78 25.06
N GLU A 456 5.12 -33.68 25.28
CA GLU A 456 4.52 -32.44 25.81
C GLU A 456 3.58 -31.77 24.80
N THR A 457 3.89 -31.81 23.49
CA THR A 457 2.94 -31.34 22.45
C THR A 457 1.65 -32.17 22.39
N CYS A 458 1.73 -33.49 22.58
CA CYS A 458 0.57 -34.36 22.65
C CYS A 458 -0.28 -34.10 23.91
N LEU A 459 0.34 -33.86 25.07
CA LEU A 459 -0.37 -33.61 26.33
C LEU A 459 -1.17 -32.29 26.26
N ALA A 460 -0.56 -31.23 25.73
CA ALA A 460 -1.22 -29.94 25.57
C ALA A 460 -2.46 -30.03 24.66
N LEU A 461 -2.36 -30.76 23.56
CA LEU A 461 -3.47 -31.00 22.63
C LEU A 461 -4.62 -31.77 23.31
N GLY A 462 -4.30 -32.74 24.16
CA GLY A 462 -5.28 -33.54 24.90
C GLY A 462 -6.16 -32.73 25.86
N VAL A 463 -5.56 -31.82 26.64
CA VAL A 463 -6.30 -30.98 27.61
C VAL A 463 -7.26 -30.01 26.91
N ILE A 464 -6.85 -29.46 25.77
CA ILE A 464 -7.68 -28.51 24.98
C ILE A 464 -8.98 -29.18 24.53
N PHE A 465 -8.91 -30.40 24.00
CA PHE A 465 -10.11 -31.14 23.57
C PHE A 465 -11.00 -31.58 24.74
N ALA A 466 -10.46 -31.78 25.94
CA ALA A 466 -11.25 -32.14 27.12
C ALA A 466 -12.07 -30.96 27.67
N SER A 467 -11.50 -29.76 27.80
CA SER A 467 -12.24 -28.58 28.29
C SER A 467 -13.34 -28.12 27.35
N LEU A 468 -13.23 -28.41 26.05
CA LEU A 468 -14.22 -28.06 25.03
C LEU A 468 -15.56 -28.79 25.20
N ALA A 469 -15.60 -29.92 25.93
CA ALA A 469 -16.81 -30.73 26.09
C ALA A 469 -17.90 -30.08 26.96
N ILE A 470 -17.55 -29.21 27.93
CA ILE A 470 -18.49 -28.60 28.87
C ILE A 470 -19.43 -27.57 28.22
N PRO A 471 -18.97 -26.56 27.45
CA PRO A 471 -19.85 -25.60 26.79
C PRO A 471 -20.71 -26.21 25.67
N LEU A 472 -20.45 -27.46 25.28
CA LEU A 472 -21.26 -28.22 24.32
C LEU A 472 -22.46 -28.95 24.99
N GLY A 473 -22.93 -28.51 26.17
CA GLY A 473 -24.00 -29.22 26.88
C GLY A 473 -24.76 -28.55 28.06
N LEU A 474 -24.70 -27.23 28.29
CA LEU A 474 -25.46 -26.56 29.38
C LEU A 474 -25.96 -25.14 29.06
N ASP A 475 -27.00 -24.70 29.77
CA ASP A 475 -27.71 -23.41 29.63
C ASP A 475 -26.93 -22.17 30.15
N ALA A 476 -27.27 -20.98 29.62
CA ALA A 476 -26.50 -19.75 29.82
C ALA A 476 -26.83 -18.91 31.08
N ARG A 477 -28.09 -18.91 31.57
CA ARG A 477 -28.59 -17.88 32.50
C ARG A 477 -27.97 -17.94 33.90
N TRP A 478 -28.14 -19.07 34.56
CA TRP A 478 -27.64 -19.30 35.92
C TRP A 478 -26.11 -19.39 35.95
N THR A 479 -25.52 -19.90 34.86
CA THR A 479 -24.10 -19.91 34.56
C THR A 479 -23.49 -18.51 34.69
N ALA A 480 -24.15 -17.47 34.17
CA ALA A 480 -23.68 -16.08 34.32
C ALA A 480 -23.59 -15.63 35.79
N ALA A 481 -24.66 -15.82 36.58
CA ALA A 481 -24.71 -15.35 37.97
C ALA A 481 -23.77 -16.15 38.89
N ALA A 482 -23.67 -17.47 38.69
CA ALA A 482 -22.73 -18.34 39.41
C ALA A 482 -21.28 -17.89 39.16
N TRP A 483 -20.90 -17.74 37.89
CA TRP A 483 -19.54 -17.33 37.49
C TRP A 483 -19.11 -15.95 38.02
N ALA A 484 -20.04 -15.02 38.28
CA ALA A 484 -19.73 -13.73 38.91
C ALA A 484 -19.20 -13.90 40.33
N VAL A 485 -19.94 -14.66 41.14
CA VAL A 485 -19.71 -14.85 42.59
C VAL A 485 -18.59 -15.85 42.82
N GLU A 486 -18.58 -16.95 42.07
CA GLU A 486 -17.51 -17.95 42.07
C GLU A 486 -16.18 -17.32 41.63
N GLY A 487 -16.19 -16.52 40.55
CA GLY A 487 -15.00 -15.80 40.08
C GLY A 487 -14.47 -14.80 41.12
N ALA A 488 -15.35 -14.11 41.85
CA ALA A 488 -14.97 -13.24 42.96
C ALA A 488 -14.35 -14.04 44.12
N GLY A 489 -14.93 -15.18 44.49
CA GLY A 489 -14.44 -16.06 45.55
C GLY A 489 -13.09 -16.68 45.21
N ILE A 490 -12.92 -17.21 44.00
CA ILE A 490 -11.66 -17.78 43.49
C ILE A 490 -10.58 -16.68 43.42
N PHE A 491 -10.92 -15.47 42.97
CA PHE A 491 -9.96 -14.36 42.94
C PHE A 491 -9.50 -13.96 44.35
N TRP A 492 -10.42 -13.82 45.31
CA TRP A 492 -10.13 -13.52 46.72
C TRP A 492 -9.28 -14.61 47.39
N LEU A 493 -9.60 -15.88 47.16
CA LEU A 493 -8.85 -17.02 47.69
C LEU A 493 -7.46 -17.12 47.05
N GLY A 494 -7.37 -16.96 45.73
CA GLY A 494 -6.12 -16.93 44.97
C GLY A 494 -5.22 -15.77 45.38
N LEU A 495 -5.79 -14.62 45.76
CA LEU A 495 -5.06 -13.48 46.33
C LEU A 495 -4.36 -13.90 47.63
N ARG A 496 -5.09 -14.52 48.57
CA ARG A 496 -4.55 -15.04 49.84
C ARG A 496 -3.53 -16.17 49.68
N GLN A 497 -3.71 -17.06 48.69
CA GLN A 497 -2.86 -18.25 48.50
C GLN A 497 -1.67 -18.07 47.53
N GLN A 498 -1.45 -16.85 47.00
CA GLN A 498 -0.39 -16.55 46.01
C GLN A 498 -0.35 -17.48 44.76
N ARG A 499 -1.51 -18.00 44.31
CA ARG A 499 -1.60 -18.86 43.11
C ARG A 499 -2.01 -18.04 41.87
N PRO A 500 -1.07 -17.63 40.98
CA PRO A 500 -1.38 -16.69 39.89
C PRO A 500 -2.35 -17.28 38.85
N LEU A 501 -2.27 -18.59 38.56
CA LEU A 501 -3.20 -19.27 37.64
C LEU A 501 -4.65 -19.25 38.16
N ALA A 502 -4.86 -19.42 39.46
CA ALA A 502 -6.19 -19.35 40.06
C ALA A 502 -6.77 -17.92 40.01
N ARG A 503 -5.94 -16.89 40.23
CA ARG A 503 -6.36 -15.49 40.10
C ARG A 503 -6.75 -15.14 38.66
N ALA A 504 -5.97 -15.61 37.68
CA ALA A 504 -6.29 -15.46 36.26
C ALA A 504 -7.61 -16.17 35.90
N PHE A 505 -7.82 -17.40 36.39
CA PHE A 505 -9.06 -18.14 36.20
C PHE A 505 -10.28 -17.44 36.82
N GLY A 506 -10.19 -16.94 38.05
CA GLY A 506 -11.29 -16.19 38.69
C GLY A 506 -11.69 -14.92 37.92
N LEU A 507 -10.73 -14.20 37.33
CA LEU A 507 -11.02 -13.05 36.48
C LEU A 507 -11.59 -13.45 35.11
N LEU A 508 -11.15 -14.56 34.52
CA LEU A 508 -11.77 -15.11 33.30
C LEU A 508 -13.22 -15.53 33.56
N LEU A 509 -13.52 -16.07 34.74
CA LEU A 509 -14.87 -16.48 35.15
C LEU A 509 -15.79 -15.25 35.33
N GLN A 510 -15.31 -14.18 36.01
CA GLN A 510 -16.02 -12.89 36.08
C GLN A 510 -16.25 -12.26 34.70
N LEU A 511 -15.33 -12.46 33.74
CA LEU A 511 -15.47 -11.94 32.38
C LEU A 511 -16.48 -12.76 31.56
N GLY A 512 -16.45 -14.09 31.65
CA GLY A 512 -17.44 -14.97 31.04
C GLY A 512 -18.85 -14.70 31.58
N SER A 513 -18.97 -14.45 32.88
CA SER A 513 -20.20 -13.99 33.54
C SER A 513 -20.75 -12.72 32.91
N ALA A 514 -19.91 -11.68 32.76
CA ALA A 514 -20.32 -10.41 32.19
C ALA A 514 -20.79 -10.53 30.73
N LEU A 515 -20.14 -11.40 29.94
CA LEU A 515 -20.57 -11.70 28.57
C LEU A 515 -21.93 -12.41 28.55
N ALA A 516 -22.12 -13.45 29.36
CA ALA A 516 -23.36 -14.23 29.41
C ALA A 516 -24.56 -13.41 29.96
N PHE A 517 -24.31 -12.44 30.85
CA PHE A 517 -25.34 -11.48 31.28
C PHE A 517 -25.71 -10.48 30.18
N LEU A 518 -24.72 -10.01 29.39
CA LEU A 518 -24.96 -9.06 28.30
C LEU A 518 -25.72 -9.68 27.12
N SER A 519 -25.57 -10.97 26.84
CA SER A 519 -26.28 -11.67 25.75
C SER A 519 -27.80 -11.77 25.91
N GLU A 520 -28.37 -11.41 27.06
CA GLU A 520 -29.82 -11.50 27.32
C GLU A 520 -30.49 -10.17 27.72
N LEU A 521 -29.78 -9.06 27.68
CA LEU A 521 -30.24 -7.80 28.26
C LEU A 521 -31.48 -7.24 27.52
N ARG A 522 -32.62 -7.16 28.21
CA ARG A 522 -33.87 -6.53 27.72
C ARG A 522 -34.19 -5.25 28.48
N VAL A 523 -34.64 -4.21 27.78
CA VAL A 523 -34.82 -2.86 28.34
C VAL A 523 -36.29 -2.58 28.66
N GLY A 524 -36.58 -2.32 29.94
CA GLY A 524 -37.78 -1.61 30.40
C GLY A 524 -39.08 -2.41 30.51
N ALA A 525 -39.34 -2.98 31.70
CA ALA A 525 -40.69 -3.38 32.17
C ALA A 525 -40.78 -3.72 33.69
N HIS A 526 -39.68 -3.65 34.44
CA HIS A 526 -39.48 -4.49 35.64
C HIS A 526 -39.11 -3.73 36.92
N THR A 527 -39.40 -4.34 38.07
CA THR A 527 -39.09 -3.79 39.40
C THR A 527 -37.66 -4.13 39.83
N MET A 528 -37.16 -3.53 40.92
CA MET A 528 -35.82 -3.82 41.46
C MET A 528 -35.60 -5.29 41.89
N LEU A 529 -36.66 -6.08 42.05
CA LEU A 529 -36.58 -7.48 42.51
C LEU A 529 -36.65 -8.51 41.37
N ASP A 530 -36.92 -8.08 40.13
CA ASP A 530 -36.77 -8.92 38.95
C ASP A 530 -35.28 -9.09 38.58
N GLY A 531 -34.95 -10.19 37.90
CA GLY A 531 -33.56 -10.66 37.78
C GLY A 531 -32.57 -9.73 37.06
N ALA A 532 -33.02 -8.78 36.22
CA ALA A 532 -32.11 -7.92 35.45
C ALA A 532 -31.49 -6.78 36.28
N PRO A 533 -32.25 -5.92 37.00
CA PRO A 533 -31.68 -5.00 38.00
C PRO A 533 -30.85 -5.71 39.07
N LEU A 534 -31.30 -6.87 39.55
CA LEU A 534 -30.57 -7.67 40.55
C LEU A 534 -29.22 -8.16 40.02
N GLY A 535 -29.20 -8.75 38.82
CA GLY A 535 -27.98 -9.26 38.18
C GLY A 535 -26.97 -8.16 37.88
N ALA A 536 -27.42 -6.99 37.40
CA ALA A 536 -26.56 -5.82 37.22
C ALA A 536 -25.98 -5.34 38.57
N LEU A 537 -26.80 -5.27 39.63
CA LEU A 537 -26.34 -4.85 40.95
C LEU A 537 -25.34 -5.85 41.56
N LEU A 538 -25.59 -7.16 41.46
CA LEU A 538 -24.69 -8.20 41.97
C LEU A 538 -23.36 -8.24 41.19
N LEU A 539 -23.40 -8.16 39.86
CA LEU A 539 -22.18 -8.13 39.04
C LEU A 539 -21.38 -6.84 39.27
N GLY A 540 -22.06 -5.69 39.33
CA GLY A 540 -21.45 -4.40 39.65
C GLY A 540 -20.81 -4.36 41.03
N THR A 541 -21.50 -4.88 42.06
CA THR A 541 -20.95 -4.94 43.42
C THR A 541 -19.81 -5.96 43.55
N ALA A 542 -19.88 -7.12 42.90
CA ALA A 542 -18.78 -8.09 42.86
C ALA A 542 -17.51 -7.51 42.24
N LEU A 543 -17.63 -6.76 41.14
CA LEU A 543 -16.50 -6.09 40.47
C LEU A 543 -15.95 -4.91 41.30
N LEU A 544 -16.81 -4.13 41.96
CA LEU A 544 -16.38 -3.08 42.90
C LEU A 544 -15.74 -3.66 44.18
N PHE A 545 -16.16 -4.84 44.63
CA PHE A 545 -15.54 -5.58 45.74
C PHE A 545 -14.15 -6.10 45.35
N SER A 546 -14.00 -6.74 44.17
CA SER A 546 -12.69 -7.12 43.63
C SER A 546 -11.77 -5.91 43.47
N PHE A 547 -12.28 -4.76 43.02
CA PHE A 547 -11.54 -3.50 42.97
C PHE A 547 -11.09 -3.02 44.36
N ALA A 548 -11.98 -3.01 45.35
CA ALA A 548 -11.67 -2.54 46.70
C ALA A 548 -10.61 -3.43 47.39
N GLN A 549 -10.76 -4.76 47.30
CA GLN A 549 -9.80 -5.70 47.88
C GLN A 549 -8.43 -5.60 47.21
N LEU A 550 -8.38 -5.47 45.88
CA LEU A 550 -7.12 -5.33 45.13
C LEU A 550 -6.46 -3.95 45.33
N ARG A 551 -7.25 -2.90 45.61
CA ARG A 551 -6.74 -1.56 45.99
C ARG A 551 -6.08 -1.58 47.37
N ASN A 552 -6.62 -2.38 48.29
CA ASN A 552 -6.15 -2.47 49.68
C ASN A 552 -5.02 -3.49 49.89
N ALA A 553 -4.74 -4.36 48.89
CA ALA A 553 -3.68 -5.38 48.97
C ALA A 553 -2.26 -4.80 48.84
N SER A 554 -1.29 -5.37 49.57
CA SER A 554 0.10 -4.88 49.61
C SER A 554 0.84 -5.05 48.27
N THR A 555 2.00 -4.38 48.16
CA THR A 555 2.90 -4.46 46.99
C THR A 555 3.43 -5.86 46.70
N GLU A 556 3.54 -6.70 47.72
CA GLU A 556 4.10 -8.06 47.64
C GLU A 556 3.03 -9.11 47.32
N GLN A 557 1.77 -8.85 47.67
CA GLN A 557 0.67 -9.80 47.49
C GLN A 557 0.04 -9.75 46.10
N ALA A 558 0.11 -8.60 45.41
CA ALA A 558 -0.56 -8.36 44.13
C ALA A 558 0.44 -8.27 42.96
N ALA A 559 0.22 -9.04 41.91
CA ALA A 559 1.10 -9.06 40.74
C ALA A 559 1.00 -7.76 39.92
N ALA A 560 2.09 -7.40 39.24
CA ALA A 560 2.19 -6.17 38.47
C ALA A 560 1.21 -6.06 37.27
N TRP A 561 0.54 -7.15 36.89
CA TRP A 561 -0.55 -7.15 35.90
C TRP A 561 -1.92 -6.94 36.55
N GLU A 562 -2.16 -7.50 37.73
CA GLU A 562 -3.43 -7.36 38.48
C GLU A 562 -3.67 -5.88 38.83
N ARG A 563 -2.64 -5.19 39.33
CA ARG A 563 -2.69 -3.76 39.66
C ARG A 563 -2.93 -2.87 38.42
N LYS A 564 -2.62 -3.33 37.21
CA LYS A 564 -3.00 -2.65 35.94
C LYS A 564 -4.47 -2.87 35.57
N GLY A 565 -5.12 -3.90 36.12
CA GLY A 565 -6.55 -4.19 35.98
C GLY A 565 -7.47 -3.39 36.91
N LEU A 566 -6.94 -2.74 37.95
CA LEU A 566 -7.72 -1.90 38.89
C LEU A 566 -8.68 -0.89 38.20
N PRO A 567 -8.28 -0.17 37.13
CA PRO A 567 -9.20 0.73 36.43
C PRO A 567 -10.38 -0.01 35.76
N VAL A 568 -10.15 -1.22 35.25
CA VAL A 568 -11.16 -2.03 34.53
C VAL A 568 -12.25 -2.51 35.48
N LEU A 569 -11.86 -3.02 36.65
CA LEU A 569 -12.80 -3.46 37.70
C LEU A 569 -13.68 -2.28 38.17
N ALA A 570 -13.09 -1.12 38.41
CA ALA A 570 -13.83 0.08 38.79
C ALA A 570 -14.74 0.62 37.67
N SER A 571 -14.30 0.60 36.40
CA SER A 571 -15.13 1.09 35.29
C SER A 571 -16.31 0.17 35.02
N LEU A 572 -16.11 -1.16 34.97
CA LEU A 572 -17.20 -2.12 34.77
C LEU A 572 -18.20 -2.05 35.94
N GLY A 573 -17.69 -2.03 37.18
CA GLY A 573 -18.50 -1.90 38.38
C GLY A 573 -19.41 -0.67 38.37
N LEU A 574 -18.87 0.51 38.04
CA LEU A 574 -19.66 1.74 37.90
C LEU A 574 -20.62 1.71 36.70
N THR A 575 -20.26 1.09 35.58
CA THR A 575 -21.16 0.94 34.42
C THR A 575 -22.42 0.16 34.79
N PHE A 576 -22.30 -0.95 35.51
CA PHE A 576 -23.47 -1.71 35.98
C PHE A 576 -24.33 -0.94 37.00
N VAL A 577 -23.75 0.00 37.77
CA VAL A 577 -24.52 0.92 38.61
C VAL A 577 -25.26 1.99 37.80
N TYR A 578 -24.64 2.56 36.75
CA TYR A 578 -25.29 3.56 35.90
C TYR A 578 -26.46 3.01 35.06
N LEU A 579 -26.49 1.69 34.82
CA LEU A 579 -27.62 1.01 34.18
C LEU A 579 -28.92 1.06 35.01
N LEU A 580 -28.87 1.37 36.31
CA LEU A 580 -30.08 1.56 37.12
C LEU A 580 -30.95 2.71 36.61
N ALA A 581 -30.36 3.82 36.16
CA ALA A 581 -31.13 4.98 35.69
C ALA A 581 -31.99 4.71 34.42
N PRO A 582 -31.47 4.11 33.32
CA PRO A 582 -32.31 3.73 32.17
C PRO A 582 -33.22 2.53 32.43
N LEU A 583 -32.99 1.73 33.48
CA LEU A 583 -33.91 0.67 33.91
C LEU A 583 -35.08 1.21 34.77
N LEU A 584 -35.01 2.45 35.27
CA LEU A 584 -35.98 3.01 36.23
C LEU A 584 -36.62 4.36 35.83
N LEU A 585 -36.06 5.12 34.88
CA LEU A 585 -36.49 6.49 34.56
C LEU A 585 -36.77 6.72 33.07
N LEU A 586 -37.70 7.65 32.79
CA LEU A 586 -37.99 8.15 31.44
C LEU A 586 -36.86 9.04 30.90
N THR A 587 -36.60 8.95 29.59
CA THR A 587 -35.47 9.55 28.86
C THR A 587 -35.00 10.95 29.30
N GLN A 588 -35.89 11.96 29.38
CA GLN A 588 -35.49 13.31 29.81
C GLN A 588 -34.98 13.33 31.26
N GLY A 589 -35.64 12.57 32.15
CA GLY A 589 -35.18 12.32 33.51
C GLY A 589 -33.86 11.56 33.55
N THR A 590 -33.65 10.59 32.66
CA THR A 590 -32.38 9.86 32.52
C THR A 590 -31.23 10.80 32.11
N ALA A 591 -31.43 11.70 31.15
CA ALA A 591 -30.41 12.68 30.71
C ALA A 591 -29.99 13.62 31.85
N ILE A 592 -30.96 14.19 32.57
CA ILE A 592 -30.71 15.10 33.70
C ILE A 592 -30.08 14.32 34.88
N SER A 593 -30.59 13.12 35.18
CA SER A 593 -30.04 12.23 36.21
C SER A 593 -28.59 11.85 35.92
N TRP A 594 -28.24 11.52 34.68
CA TRP A 594 -26.85 11.24 34.29
C TRP A 594 -25.93 12.47 34.37
N ALA A 595 -26.41 13.67 34.00
CA ALA A 595 -25.65 14.90 34.18
C ALA A 595 -25.33 15.21 35.66
N LEU A 596 -26.31 14.99 36.55
CA LEU A 596 -26.19 15.21 38.00
C LEU A 596 -25.43 14.09 38.72
N ALA A 597 -25.70 12.82 38.40
CA ALA A 597 -24.99 11.67 38.94
C ALA A 597 -23.52 11.65 38.49
N GLY A 598 -23.22 12.18 37.31
CA GLY A 598 -21.86 12.47 36.88
C GLY A 598 -21.19 13.54 37.76
N LEU A 599 -21.88 14.64 38.08
CA LEU A 599 -21.36 15.65 39.01
C LEU A 599 -21.11 15.08 40.42
N ALA A 600 -21.99 14.21 40.91
CA ALA A 600 -21.82 13.49 42.18
C ALA A 600 -20.64 12.50 42.14
N THR A 601 -20.50 11.74 41.03
CA THR A 601 -19.35 10.83 40.83
C THR A 601 -18.05 11.62 40.78
N LEU A 602 -18.04 12.78 40.12
CA LEU A 602 -16.88 13.68 40.04
C LEU A 602 -16.44 14.10 41.46
N TYR A 603 -17.40 14.55 42.29
CA TYR A 603 -17.15 14.97 43.67
C TYR A 603 -16.59 13.84 44.54
N VAL A 604 -17.15 12.63 44.44
CA VAL A 604 -16.63 11.44 45.13
C VAL A 604 -15.24 11.08 44.62
N GLY A 605 -15.03 11.09 43.30
CA GLY A 605 -13.76 10.76 42.63
C GLY A 605 -12.60 11.65 43.06
N LEU A 606 -12.85 12.95 43.23
CA LEU A 606 -11.89 13.91 43.80
C LEU A 606 -11.55 13.53 45.25
N ARG A 607 -12.56 13.32 46.12
CA ARG A 607 -12.35 12.93 47.53
C ARG A 607 -11.56 11.63 47.70
N ILE A 608 -11.76 10.62 46.84
CA ILE A 608 -11.08 9.31 46.98
C ILE A 608 -9.78 9.19 46.15
N GLY A 609 -9.33 10.27 45.51
CA GLY A 609 -8.13 10.31 44.67
C GLY A 609 -8.17 9.39 43.45
N SER A 610 -9.36 9.00 42.98
CA SER A 610 -9.51 7.94 41.97
C SER A 610 -9.71 8.53 40.58
N ARG A 611 -8.64 8.50 39.77
CA ARG A 611 -8.69 8.96 38.37
C ARG A 611 -9.79 8.27 37.56
N THR A 612 -10.04 6.97 37.80
CA THR A 612 -11.09 6.21 37.12
C THR A 612 -12.48 6.80 37.37
N PHE A 613 -12.78 7.22 38.62
CA PHE A 613 -14.07 7.81 38.97
C PHE A 613 -14.28 9.16 38.27
N LEU A 614 -13.22 9.94 38.04
CA LEU A 614 -13.28 11.19 37.28
C LEU A 614 -13.56 10.92 35.79
N PHE A 615 -12.95 9.89 35.20
CA PHE A 615 -13.24 9.50 33.83
C PHE A 615 -14.66 8.96 33.64
N THR A 616 -15.17 8.13 34.56
CA THR A 616 -16.57 7.65 34.50
C THR A 616 -17.57 8.78 34.75
N ALA A 617 -17.25 9.73 35.64
CA ALA A 617 -18.03 10.94 35.85
C ALA A 617 -18.19 11.77 34.56
N PHE A 618 -17.09 12.11 33.89
CA PHE A 618 -17.16 12.84 32.63
C PHE A 618 -17.87 12.03 31.54
N ALA A 619 -17.68 10.71 31.47
CA ALA A 619 -18.35 9.85 30.51
C ALA A 619 -19.88 9.86 30.68
N VAL A 620 -20.41 9.73 31.91
CA VAL A 620 -21.86 9.72 32.14
C VAL A 620 -22.50 11.10 31.92
N GLN A 621 -21.79 12.20 32.18
CA GLN A 621 -22.27 13.54 31.80
C GLN A 621 -22.37 13.72 30.28
N LEU A 622 -21.38 13.22 29.52
CA LEU A 622 -21.41 13.25 28.06
C LEU A 622 -22.51 12.34 27.48
N LEU A 623 -22.79 11.19 28.10
CA LEU A 623 -23.94 10.34 27.75
C LEU A 623 -25.27 11.03 28.01
N GLY A 624 -25.41 11.79 29.10
CA GLY A 624 -26.60 12.62 29.37
C GLY A 624 -26.83 13.68 28.29
N GLY A 625 -25.76 14.38 27.87
CA GLY A 625 -25.82 15.32 26.75
C GLY A 625 -26.17 14.66 25.42
N ALA A 626 -25.60 13.49 25.12
CA ALA A 626 -25.92 12.73 23.91
C ALA A 626 -27.38 12.26 23.88
N LEU A 627 -27.93 11.81 25.01
CA LEU A 627 -29.33 11.37 25.12
C LEU A 627 -30.32 12.51 24.88
N PHE A 628 -29.97 13.75 25.27
CA PHE A 628 -30.73 14.94 24.90
C PHE A 628 -30.70 15.23 23.40
N LEU A 629 -29.51 15.18 22.76
CA LEU A 629 -29.37 15.42 21.32
C LEU A 629 -30.15 14.40 20.47
N LEU A 630 -30.26 13.15 20.92
CA LEU A 630 -31.06 12.09 20.29
C LEU A 630 -32.59 12.31 20.33
N ARG A 631 -33.08 13.40 20.93
CA ARG A 631 -34.51 13.76 21.03
C ARG A 631 -34.89 15.10 20.39
N LEU A 632 -33.98 15.73 19.64
CA LEU A 632 -34.28 16.94 18.88
C LEU A 632 -35.32 16.68 17.77
N GLN A 633 -36.19 17.65 17.53
CA GLN A 633 -37.23 17.63 16.49
C GLN A 633 -37.24 18.95 15.72
N GLY A 634 -37.43 18.88 14.39
CA GLY A 634 -37.46 20.05 13.51
C GLY A 634 -38.67 20.96 13.77
N GLY A 635 -38.53 22.26 13.46
CA GLY A 635 -39.56 23.29 13.65
C GLY A 635 -40.05 23.94 12.35
N ASP A 636 -41.12 24.72 12.46
CA ASP A 636 -41.90 25.27 11.34
C ASP A 636 -41.27 26.55 10.73
N GLY A 637 -40.12 26.40 10.07
CA GLY A 637 -39.54 27.37 9.13
C GLY A 637 -38.93 28.65 9.74
N ALA A 638 -39.66 29.35 10.61
CA ALA A 638 -39.17 30.55 11.31
C ALA A 638 -38.09 30.22 12.37
N ALA A 639 -38.12 29.00 12.90
CA ALA A 639 -37.09 28.43 13.77
C ALA A 639 -36.83 26.97 13.38
N VAL A 640 -35.62 26.49 13.62
CA VAL A 640 -35.12 25.20 13.11
C VAL A 640 -35.56 24.01 13.97
N PHE A 641 -35.85 24.22 15.26
CA PHE A 641 -36.31 23.17 16.18
C PHE A 641 -37.61 23.53 16.91
N SER A 642 -38.53 22.58 17.05
CA SER A 642 -39.91 22.80 17.54
C SER A 642 -40.03 23.09 19.04
N ALA A 643 -39.06 22.70 19.86
CA ALA A 643 -39.17 22.83 21.33
C ALA A 643 -39.04 24.28 21.87
N GLY A 644 -38.77 25.26 21.00
CA GLY A 644 -38.74 26.69 21.32
C GLY A 644 -37.96 27.03 22.60
N TRP A 645 -38.53 27.91 23.43
CA TRP A 645 -37.94 28.35 24.69
C TRP A 645 -37.67 27.20 25.69
N GLY A 646 -38.45 26.11 25.66
CA GLY A 646 -38.21 24.93 26.49
C GLY A 646 -36.97 24.14 26.04
N GLY A 647 -36.76 24.02 24.72
CA GLY A 647 -35.54 23.46 24.14
C GLY A 647 -34.31 24.32 24.45
N LEU A 648 -34.44 25.65 24.33
CA LEU A 648 -33.41 26.62 24.71
C LEU A 648 -33.01 26.48 26.18
N LEU A 649 -33.97 26.41 27.11
CA LEU A 649 -33.71 26.27 28.55
C LEU A 649 -33.05 24.93 28.89
N THR A 650 -33.54 23.81 28.34
CA THR A 650 -32.98 22.48 28.64
C THR A 650 -31.57 22.29 28.05
N ALA A 651 -31.33 22.74 26.82
CA ALA A 651 -29.99 22.77 26.23
C ALA A 651 -29.03 23.66 27.04
N SER A 652 -29.49 24.84 27.46
CA SER A 652 -28.69 25.76 28.28
C SER A 652 -28.36 25.17 29.65
N LEU A 653 -29.31 24.53 30.33
CA LEU A 653 -29.09 23.96 31.66
C LEU A 653 -28.07 22.80 31.63
N ILE A 654 -28.18 21.90 30.64
CA ILE A 654 -27.19 20.82 30.45
C ILE A 654 -25.82 21.41 30.06
N GLY A 655 -25.78 22.41 29.17
CA GLY A 655 -24.55 23.07 28.75
C GLY A 655 -23.85 23.81 29.89
N LEU A 656 -24.59 24.51 30.74
CA LEU A 656 -24.09 25.17 31.95
C LEU A 656 -23.65 24.17 33.02
N ALA A 657 -24.32 23.02 33.18
CA ALA A 657 -23.89 21.96 34.10
C ALA A 657 -22.54 21.36 33.68
N LEU A 658 -22.32 21.14 32.38
CA LEU A 658 -21.05 20.70 31.81
C LEU A 658 -19.95 21.76 32.04
N ILE A 659 -20.21 23.03 31.70
CA ILE A 659 -19.26 24.13 31.92
C ILE A 659 -18.97 24.35 33.43
N GLY A 660 -19.95 24.14 34.30
CA GLY A 660 -19.79 24.20 35.75
C GLY A 660 -18.92 23.07 36.30
N GLY A 661 -19.18 21.82 35.90
CA GLY A 661 -18.35 20.66 36.27
C GLY A 661 -16.91 20.79 35.77
N MET A 662 -16.72 21.34 34.57
CA MET A 662 -15.43 21.72 33.99
C MET A 662 -14.72 22.75 34.88
N LEU A 663 -15.38 23.87 35.23
CA LEU A 663 -14.81 24.94 36.05
C LEU A 663 -14.48 24.50 37.49
N LEU A 664 -15.24 23.55 38.05
CA LEU A 664 -14.96 22.94 39.36
C LEU A 664 -13.70 22.06 39.29
N ALA A 665 -13.64 21.14 38.33
CA ALA A 665 -12.48 20.27 38.15
C ALA A 665 -11.20 21.07 37.79
N ALA A 666 -11.32 22.18 37.06
CA ALA A 666 -10.19 23.05 36.68
C ALA A 666 -9.55 23.82 37.86
N ARG A 667 -10.15 23.77 39.06
CA ARG A 667 -9.60 24.36 40.29
C ARG A 667 -8.74 23.39 41.11
N ASP A 668 -8.85 22.09 40.85
CA ASP A 668 -8.17 21.05 41.63
C ASP A 668 -6.77 20.74 41.07
N ASP A 669 -5.76 20.69 41.94
CA ASP A 669 -4.36 20.53 41.52
C ASP A 669 -4.02 19.09 41.08
N MET A 670 -4.78 18.06 41.48
CA MET A 670 -4.70 16.71 40.91
C MET A 670 -5.19 16.69 39.45
N VAL A 671 -6.17 17.53 39.11
CA VAL A 671 -6.67 17.67 37.74
C VAL A 671 -5.70 18.48 36.89
N ARG A 672 -5.19 19.60 37.43
CA ARG A 672 -4.22 20.47 36.74
C ARG A 672 -2.89 19.78 36.40
N SER A 673 -2.45 18.86 37.26
CA SER A 673 -1.22 18.07 37.05
C SER A 673 -1.39 16.88 36.09
N ASP A 674 -2.61 16.39 35.83
CA ASP A 674 -2.85 15.29 34.89
C ASP A 674 -3.38 15.76 33.52
N ALA A 675 -2.48 15.78 32.54
CA ALA A 675 -2.76 16.08 31.14
C ALA A 675 -3.75 15.11 30.44
N ARG A 676 -4.22 14.04 31.09
CA ARG A 676 -5.36 13.22 30.63
C ARG A 676 -6.69 13.77 31.15
N LEU A 677 -6.75 14.21 32.41
CA LEU A 677 -7.95 14.81 33.00
C LEU A 677 -8.26 16.17 32.35
N LEU A 678 -7.25 17.02 32.12
CA LEU A 678 -7.40 18.26 31.36
C LEU A 678 -7.97 18.06 29.94
N ARG A 679 -7.68 16.92 29.29
CA ARG A 679 -8.25 16.58 27.98
C ARG A 679 -9.73 16.20 28.07
N GLY A 680 -10.13 15.38 29.04
CA GLY A 680 -11.56 15.08 29.29
C GLY A 680 -12.35 16.35 29.62
N LEU A 681 -11.78 17.20 30.46
CA LEU A 681 -12.31 18.51 30.84
C LEU A 681 -12.50 19.45 29.64
N SER A 682 -11.60 19.39 28.64
CA SER A 682 -11.76 20.12 27.37
C SER A 682 -12.89 19.59 26.48
N VAL A 683 -13.20 18.28 26.54
CA VAL A 683 -14.33 17.67 25.82
C VAL A 683 -15.67 18.02 26.49
N VAL A 684 -15.70 18.08 27.82
CA VAL A 684 -16.85 18.57 28.58
C VAL A 684 -17.15 20.05 28.27
N LEU A 685 -16.12 20.90 28.17
CA LEU A 685 -16.28 22.28 27.67
C LEU A 685 -16.87 22.33 26.26
N LEU A 686 -16.37 21.50 25.34
CA LEU A 686 -16.88 21.43 23.96
C LEU A 686 -18.37 21.08 23.92
N ALA A 687 -18.80 20.07 24.68
CA ALA A 687 -20.21 19.68 24.74
C ALA A 687 -21.11 20.82 25.26
N GLY A 688 -20.63 21.59 26.25
CA GLY A 688 -21.33 22.80 26.71
C GLY A 688 -21.43 23.91 25.65
N LEU A 689 -20.34 24.19 24.94
CA LEU A 689 -20.31 25.20 23.86
C LEU A 689 -21.19 24.80 22.66
N VAL A 690 -21.26 23.51 22.33
CA VAL A 690 -22.16 22.96 21.30
C VAL A 690 -23.61 23.23 21.69
N LEU A 691 -24.03 22.85 22.90
CA LEU A 691 -25.42 23.03 23.37
C LEU A 691 -25.84 24.52 23.40
N ILE A 692 -24.93 25.43 23.75
CA ILE A 692 -25.20 26.88 23.75
C ILE A 692 -25.36 27.43 22.32
N ASN A 693 -24.54 27.02 21.35
CA ASN A 693 -24.68 27.51 19.97
C ASN A 693 -25.85 26.83 19.23
N LEU A 694 -26.22 25.62 19.65
CA LEU A 694 -27.45 24.93 19.23
C LEU A 694 -28.71 25.66 19.75
N ALA A 695 -28.64 26.28 20.93
CA ALA A 695 -29.79 26.95 21.55
C ALA A 695 -30.38 28.10 20.71
N VAL A 696 -29.57 28.71 19.83
CA VAL A 696 -30.00 29.77 18.89
C VAL A 696 -30.98 29.25 17.83
N LEU A 697 -30.90 27.96 17.48
CA LEU A 697 -31.75 27.32 16.46
C LEU A 697 -33.21 27.11 16.89
N PHE A 698 -33.52 27.26 18.18
CA PHE A 698 -34.91 27.31 18.66
C PHE A 698 -35.60 28.66 18.41
N VAL A 699 -34.89 29.66 17.85
CA VAL A 699 -35.38 31.05 17.68
C VAL A 699 -35.08 31.67 16.31
N LEU A 700 -33.99 31.29 15.63
CA LEU A 700 -33.60 31.85 14.33
C LEU A 700 -33.64 30.84 13.16
N PRO A 701 -33.93 31.29 11.93
CA PRO A 701 -33.82 30.48 10.71
C PRO A 701 -32.36 30.35 10.25
N TRP A 702 -32.08 29.34 9.41
CA TRP A 702 -30.72 28.97 8.99
C TRP A 702 -29.91 30.11 8.33
N GLU A 703 -30.50 30.94 7.48
CA GLU A 703 -29.80 32.08 6.85
C GLU A 703 -29.21 33.05 7.89
N SER A 704 -30.04 33.47 8.84
CA SER A 704 -29.65 34.41 9.89
C SER A 704 -28.73 33.77 10.93
N ALA A 705 -29.01 32.52 11.31
CA ALA A 705 -28.17 31.74 12.21
C ALA A 705 -26.74 31.56 11.64
N SER A 706 -26.61 31.39 10.32
CA SER A 706 -25.30 31.29 9.63
C SER A 706 -24.43 32.54 9.84
N GLY A 707 -25.02 33.73 9.76
CA GLY A 707 -24.32 34.99 10.04
C GLY A 707 -23.94 35.15 11.52
N VAL A 708 -24.84 34.76 12.44
CA VAL A 708 -24.58 34.76 13.89
C VAL A 708 -23.44 33.80 14.23
N TRP A 709 -23.40 32.61 13.63
CA TRP A 709 -22.33 31.62 13.80
C TRP A 709 -20.99 32.05 13.21
N ALA A 710 -20.97 32.83 12.13
CA ALA A 710 -19.74 33.42 11.61
C ALA A 710 -19.09 34.38 12.63
N ALA A 711 -19.92 35.20 13.28
CA ALA A 711 -19.51 36.16 14.30
C ALA A 711 -19.17 35.50 15.65
N SER A 712 -20.00 34.57 16.15
CA SER A 712 -19.72 33.84 17.39
C SER A 712 -18.52 32.91 17.23
N GLY A 713 -18.34 32.30 16.06
CA GLY A 713 -17.13 31.55 15.71
C GLY A 713 -15.85 32.40 15.79
N LEU A 714 -15.88 33.63 15.27
CA LEU A 714 -14.76 34.57 15.39
C LEU A 714 -14.47 34.95 16.86
N LEU A 715 -15.51 35.20 17.66
CA LEU A 715 -15.39 35.49 19.09
C LEU A 715 -14.84 34.27 19.87
N ILE A 716 -15.30 33.06 19.57
CA ILE A 716 -14.80 31.81 20.15
C ILE A 716 -13.34 31.59 19.77
N ILE A 717 -12.93 31.81 18.51
CA ILE A 717 -11.53 31.74 18.09
C ILE A 717 -10.66 32.71 18.91
N TRP A 718 -11.10 33.97 19.05
CA TRP A 718 -10.40 34.99 19.84
C TRP A 718 -10.27 34.61 21.33
N LEU A 719 -11.38 34.24 21.97
CA LEU A 719 -11.40 33.82 23.38
C LEU A 719 -10.55 32.55 23.60
N SER A 720 -10.52 31.63 22.63
CA SER A 720 -9.75 30.39 22.73
C SER A 720 -8.24 30.59 22.53
N LEU A 721 -7.82 31.59 21.75
CA LEU A 721 -6.43 32.03 21.70
C LEU A 721 -6.02 32.65 23.06
N TYR A 722 -6.87 33.52 23.62
CA TYR A 722 -6.63 34.17 24.92
C TYR A 722 -6.54 33.16 26.08
N LEU A 723 -7.50 32.22 26.17
CA LEU A 723 -7.52 31.16 27.20
C LEU A 723 -6.63 29.95 26.89
N GLN A 724 -5.93 29.96 25.75
CA GLN A 724 -5.08 28.86 25.24
C GLN A 724 -5.82 27.50 25.08
N GLN A 725 -7.14 27.51 24.88
CA GLN A 725 -7.98 26.31 24.83
C GLN A 725 -8.08 25.70 23.41
N ARG A 726 -7.22 24.71 23.12
CA ARG A 726 -7.16 24.00 21.82
C ARG A 726 -8.51 23.57 21.27
N VAL A 727 -9.36 22.96 22.11
CA VAL A 727 -10.61 22.33 21.64
C VAL A 727 -11.67 23.37 21.30
N SER A 728 -11.80 24.40 22.12
CA SER A 728 -12.68 25.55 21.85
C SER A 728 -12.24 26.32 20.60
N PHE A 729 -10.92 26.43 20.37
CA PHE A 729 -10.36 27.02 19.15
C PHE A 729 -10.78 26.25 17.88
N VAL A 730 -10.69 24.91 17.91
CA VAL A 730 -11.20 24.07 16.80
C VAL A 730 -12.71 24.21 16.63
N PHE A 731 -13.48 24.31 17.72
CA PHE A 731 -14.92 24.51 17.65
C PHE A 731 -15.32 25.82 16.96
N GLY A 732 -14.68 26.95 17.28
CA GLY A 732 -14.97 28.23 16.60
C GLY A 732 -14.72 28.20 15.08
N LEU A 733 -13.72 27.42 14.64
CA LEU A 733 -13.42 27.20 13.21
C LEU A 733 -14.47 26.29 12.54
N LEU A 734 -14.85 25.20 13.22
CA LEU A 734 -15.94 24.34 12.76
C LEU A 734 -17.25 25.13 12.66
N LEU A 735 -17.52 26.05 13.58
CA LEU A 735 -18.72 26.87 13.58
C LEU A 735 -18.77 27.85 12.39
N GLN A 736 -17.63 28.43 11.99
CA GLN A 736 -17.53 29.23 10.76
C GLN A 736 -17.73 28.39 9.48
N LEU A 737 -17.25 27.15 9.47
CA LEU A 737 -17.46 26.22 8.35
C LEU A 737 -18.93 25.77 8.27
N ILE A 738 -19.52 25.40 9.42
CA ILE A 738 -20.93 25.02 9.54
C ILE A 738 -21.82 26.18 9.12
N GLY A 739 -21.54 27.42 9.54
CA GLY A 739 -22.30 28.60 9.11
C GLY A 739 -22.28 28.83 7.59
N GLY A 740 -21.13 28.67 6.95
CA GLY A 740 -21.08 28.74 5.47
C GLY A 740 -21.82 27.58 4.80
N ALA A 741 -21.71 26.36 5.33
CA ALA A 741 -22.40 25.18 4.80
C ALA A 741 -23.93 25.28 4.98
N SER A 742 -24.41 25.75 6.13
CA SER A 742 -25.85 25.96 6.36
C SER A 742 -26.42 27.06 5.49
N PHE A 743 -25.65 28.10 5.15
CA PHE A 743 -26.11 29.10 4.19
C PHE A 743 -26.27 28.52 2.77
N LEU A 744 -25.32 27.72 2.29
CA LEU A 744 -25.43 27.05 0.98
C LEU A 744 -26.61 26.05 0.91
N LEU A 745 -26.93 25.40 2.03
CA LEU A 745 -28.07 24.49 2.11
C LEU A 745 -29.42 25.22 2.28
N ALA A 746 -29.42 26.39 2.92
CA ALA A 746 -30.61 27.21 3.12
C ALA A 746 -31.01 28.02 1.88
N VAL A 747 -30.06 28.35 1.00
CA VAL A 747 -30.31 29.13 -0.24
C VAL A 747 -29.86 28.34 -1.48
N PRO A 748 -30.61 27.29 -1.91
CA PRO A 748 -30.24 26.49 -3.08
C PRO A 748 -30.19 27.30 -4.39
N GLU A 749 -30.99 28.36 -4.49
CA GLU A 749 -31.04 29.27 -5.64
C GLU A 749 -29.70 29.97 -5.92
N LEU A 750 -28.78 30.02 -4.95
CA LEU A 750 -27.42 30.54 -5.14
C LEU A 750 -26.61 29.73 -6.19
N LEU A 751 -27.07 28.52 -6.51
CA LEU A 751 -26.53 27.64 -7.57
C LEU A 751 -27.51 27.45 -8.75
N GLY A 752 -28.64 28.18 -8.75
CA GLY A 752 -29.71 28.09 -9.74
C GLY A 752 -29.87 29.37 -10.58
N PRO A 753 -31.00 29.51 -11.33
CA PRO A 753 -31.32 30.75 -12.02
C PRO A 753 -31.68 31.85 -11.00
N LEU A 754 -30.76 32.80 -10.82
CA LEU A 754 -30.88 33.86 -9.83
C LEU A 754 -31.96 34.88 -10.22
N THR A 755 -33.07 34.92 -9.47
CA THR A 755 -34.10 35.94 -9.61
C THR A 755 -33.67 37.27 -8.96
N ASN A 756 -34.35 38.36 -9.34
CA ASN A 756 -34.15 39.70 -8.81
C ASN A 756 -35.44 40.36 -8.26
N GLU A 757 -36.55 39.62 -8.21
CA GLU A 757 -37.85 40.13 -7.75
C GLU A 757 -37.81 40.58 -6.29
N GLY A 758 -38.29 41.80 -6.01
CA GLY A 758 -38.29 42.40 -4.68
C GLY A 758 -36.91 42.78 -4.10
N LEU A 759 -35.81 42.33 -4.71
CA LEU A 759 -34.45 42.57 -4.22
C LEU A 759 -33.90 43.93 -4.70
N ARG A 760 -33.15 44.61 -3.83
CA ARG A 760 -32.36 45.79 -4.17
C ARG A 760 -30.87 45.42 -4.22
N PRO A 761 -30.10 45.91 -5.22
CA PRO A 761 -28.66 45.66 -5.29
C PRO A 761 -27.94 45.96 -3.98
N LEU A 762 -27.04 45.08 -3.57
CA LEU A 762 -26.24 45.11 -2.35
C LEU A 762 -27.03 45.17 -1.02
N ALA A 763 -28.35 44.98 -1.04
CA ALA A 763 -29.24 45.31 0.09
C ALA A 763 -30.22 44.17 0.48
N HIS A 764 -29.73 42.94 0.53
CA HIS A 764 -30.50 41.75 0.96
C HIS A 764 -29.63 40.70 1.68
N SER A 765 -30.26 39.73 2.38
CA SER A 765 -29.56 38.65 3.13
C SER A 765 -28.58 37.88 2.24
N GLY A 766 -29.01 37.52 1.03
CA GLY A 766 -28.22 36.81 0.03
C GLY A 766 -26.97 37.52 -0.50
N PHE A 767 -26.68 38.75 -0.06
CA PHE A 767 -25.41 39.44 -0.27
C PHE A 767 -24.68 39.62 1.07
N TRP A 768 -25.38 40.09 2.11
CA TRP A 768 -24.77 40.39 3.40
C TRP A 768 -24.32 39.17 4.19
N THR A 769 -25.01 38.03 4.16
CA THR A 769 -24.57 36.82 4.85
C THR A 769 -23.28 36.24 4.22
N PRO A 770 -23.19 36.07 2.88
CA PRO A 770 -21.93 35.82 2.19
C PRO A 770 -20.82 36.83 2.52
N MET A 771 -21.13 38.14 2.50
CA MET A 771 -20.13 39.18 2.76
C MET A 771 -19.62 39.15 4.23
N VAL A 772 -20.49 38.88 5.21
CA VAL A 772 -20.11 38.73 6.62
C VAL A 772 -19.31 37.46 6.85
N LEU A 773 -19.67 36.32 6.24
CA LEU A 773 -18.86 35.10 6.23
C LEU A 773 -17.46 35.37 5.66
N GLY A 774 -17.41 36.09 4.52
CA GLY A 774 -16.18 36.51 3.86
C GLY A 774 -15.29 37.37 4.76
N LEU A 775 -15.83 38.47 5.29
CA LEU A 775 -15.11 39.41 6.14
C LEU A 775 -14.67 38.80 7.47
N ALA A 776 -15.52 38.00 8.13
CA ALA A 776 -15.16 37.32 9.38
C ALA A 776 -14.00 36.34 9.19
N ALA A 777 -13.98 35.62 8.06
CA ALA A 777 -12.88 34.72 7.71
C ALA A 777 -11.59 35.48 7.34
N LEU A 778 -11.68 36.58 6.58
CA LEU A 778 -10.53 37.44 6.26
C LEU A 778 -9.91 38.09 7.50
N VAL A 779 -10.73 38.58 8.45
CA VAL A 779 -10.28 39.14 9.73
C VAL A 779 -9.68 38.06 10.63
N GLY A 780 -10.30 36.87 10.69
CA GLY A 780 -9.76 35.72 11.40
C GLY A 780 -8.40 35.29 10.87
N ALA A 781 -8.25 35.20 9.54
CA ALA A 781 -6.98 34.90 8.88
C ALA A 781 -5.89 35.93 9.23
N TRP A 782 -6.20 37.22 9.13
CA TRP A 782 -5.29 38.31 9.47
C TRP A 782 -4.86 38.28 10.95
N ARG A 783 -5.77 37.95 11.89
CA ARG A 783 -5.40 37.83 13.31
C ARG A 783 -4.49 36.63 13.55
N LEU A 784 -4.78 35.48 12.95
CA LEU A 784 -3.93 34.28 13.05
C LEU A 784 -2.53 34.46 12.46
N GLN A 785 -2.37 35.38 11.49
CA GLN A 785 -1.08 35.76 10.92
C GLN A 785 -0.24 36.64 11.88
N ARG A 786 -0.86 37.27 12.89
CA ARG A 786 -0.23 38.27 13.77
C ARG A 786 0.18 37.74 15.15
N GLU A 787 -0.38 36.64 15.63
CA GLU A 787 -0.09 36.12 16.98
C GLU A 787 1.29 35.42 17.07
N PRO A 788 2.11 35.71 18.10
CA PRO A 788 3.30 34.93 18.37
C PRO A 788 2.93 33.49 18.76
N HIS A 789 3.80 32.54 18.41
CA HIS A 789 3.48 31.11 18.48
C HIS A 789 3.49 30.58 19.93
N ALA A 790 2.37 30.69 20.64
CA ALA A 790 2.19 30.06 21.94
C ALA A 790 2.42 28.53 21.84
N PRO A 791 3.17 27.90 22.76
CA PRO A 791 3.53 26.48 22.67
C PRO A 791 2.29 25.56 22.70
N VAL A 792 1.21 26.03 23.32
CA VAL A 792 -0.08 25.33 23.34
C VAL A 792 -0.68 25.20 21.94
N PHE A 793 -0.30 26.00 20.95
CA PHE A 793 -0.76 25.84 19.56
C PHE A 793 0.28 25.26 18.58
N ALA A 794 1.51 24.92 19.01
CA ALA A 794 2.59 24.50 18.11
C ALA A 794 2.30 23.29 17.17
N VAL A 795 1.32 22.44 17.52
CA VAL A 795 0.85 21.32 16.66
C VAL A 795 -0.05 21.82 15.52
N LEU A 796 -0.84 22.86 15.79
CA LEU A 796 -1.70 23.54 14.82
C LEU A 796 -0.87 24.59 14.08
N LYS A 797 -0.57 24.34 12.81
CA LYS A 797 0.18 25.29 11.96
C LYS A 797 -0.70 26.51 11.66
N LEU A 798 -0.76 27.47 12.59
CA LEU A 798 -1.67 28.63 12.54
C LEU A 798 -1.56 29.40 11.23
N GLN A 799 -0.37 29.49 10.64
CA GLN A 799 -0.16 30.06 9.30
C GLN A 799 -1.00 29.35 8.22
N ARG A 800 -1.01 28.00 8.18
CA ARG A 800 -1.85 27.25 7.23
C ARG A 800 -3.34 27.45 7.46
N LEU A 801 -3.73 27.68 8.72
CA LEU A 801 -5.12 27.96 9.06
C LEU A 801 -5.52 29.38 8.65
N SER A 802 -4.62 30.36 8.81
CA SER A 802 -4.74 31.69 8.21
C SER A 802 -4.86 31.60 6.69
N ASP A 803 -4.03 30.78 6.04
CA ASP A 803 -4.09 30.56 4.58
C ASP A 803 -5.44 29.94 4.14
N LEU A 804 -5.99 28.99 4.92
CA LEU A 804 -7.31 28.39 4.66
C LEU A 804 -8.46 29.36 4.87
N LEU A 805 -8.47 30.13 5.97
CA LEU A 805 -9.50 31.14 6.22
C LEU A 805 -9.42 32.31 5.23
N LEU A 806 -8.23 32.64 4.72
CA LEU A 806 -8.04 33.59 3.63
C LEU A 806 -8.70 33.08 2.34
N VAL A 807 -8.49 31.82 1.97
CA VAL A 807 -9.12 31.21 0.78
C VAL A 807 -10.64 31.11 0.96
N TRP A 808 -11.12 30.70 2.14
CA TRP A 808 -12.55 30.66 2.48
C TRP A 808 -13.18 32.06 2.38
N GLY A 809 -12.55 33.07 2.99
CA GLY A 809 -13.02 34.45 2.94
C GLY A 809 -13.02 35.04 1.53
N ALA A 810 -12.01 34.72 0.72
CA ALA A 810 -11.92 35.12 -0.68
C ALA A 810 -12.98 34.43 -1.56
N ALA A 811 -13.31 33.16 -1.28
CA ALA A 811 -14.37 32.44 -1.98
C ALA A 811 -15.75 33.05 -1.69
N TRP A 812 -16.05 33.36 -0.42
CA TRP A 812 -17.29 34.05 -0.04
C TRP A 812 -17.39 35.48 -0.60
N TRP A 813 -16.28 36.22 -0.62
CA TRP A 813 -16.18 37.52 -1.29
C TRP A 813 -16.47 37.43 -2.79
N ALA A 814 -15.86 36.46 -3.48
CA ALA A 814 -16.09 36.25 -4.91
C ALA A 814 -17.53 35.81 -5.19
N LEU A 815 -18.09 34.89 -4.41
CA LEU A 815 -19.45 34.38 -4.55
C LEU A 815 -20.50 35.49 -4.38
N ALA A 816 -20.33 36.39 -3.41
CA ALA A 816 -21.19 37.55 -3.22
C ALA A 816 -21.19 38.48 -4.45
N LEU A 817 -20.02 38.78 -5.00
CA LEU A 817 -19.88 39.68 -6.15
C LEU A 817 -20.29 39.03 -7.49
N ILE A 818 -20.03 37.74 -7.68
CA ILE A 818 -20.48 37.00 -8.88
C ILE A 818 -22.00 36.88 -8.89
N GLY A 819 -22.62 36.54 -7.75
CA GLY A 819 -24.09 36.48 -7.65
C GLY A 819 -24.76 37.82 -7.96
N GLU A 820 -24.14 38.94 -7.54
CA GLU A 820 -24.61 40.29 -7.86
C GLU A 820 -24.55 40.59 -9.37
N VAL A 821 -23.43 40.25 -10.04
CA VAL A 821 -23.26 40.43 -11.49
C VAL A 821 -24.27 39.60 -12.27
N LEU A 822 -24.47 38.33 -11.89
CA LEU A 822 -25.39 37.43 -12.57
C LEU A 822 -26.87 37.82 -12.37
N ARG A 823 -27.24 38.48 -11.27
CA ARG A 823 -28.60 39.01 -11.01
C ARG A 823 -28.94 40.28 -11.78
N PHE A 824 -27.97 41.18 -11.95
CA PHE A 824 -28.24 42.57 -12.35
C PHE A 824 -27.55 43.04 -13.66
N ILE A 825 -26.58 42.29 -14.20
CA ILE A 825 -25.90 42.66 -15.46
C ILE A 825 -26.41 41.81 -16.65
N PRO A 826 -26.77 42.42 -17.80
CA PRO A 826 -27.19 41.68 -18.99
C PRO A 826 -26.12 40.70 -19.50
N GLN A 827 -26.56 39.53 -20.00
CA GLN A 827 -25.69 38.38 -20.33
C GLN A 827 -24.50 38.74 -21.24
N GLU A 828 -24.71 39.57 -22.25
CA GLU A 828 -23.65 40.08 -23.14
C GLU A 828 -22.51 40.81 -22.43
N LEU A 829 -22.83 41.54 -21.35
CA LEU A 829 -21.87 42.36 -20.60
C LEU A 829 -21.26 41.61 -19.40
N GLN A 830 -21.86 40.48 -18.97
CA GLN A 830 -21.41 39.74 -17.79
C GLN A 830 -19.92 39.35 -17.89
N GLY A 831 -19.44 38.90 -19.05
CA GLY A 831 -18.02 38.55 -19.23
C GLY A 831 -17.07 39.72 -18.96
N ALA A 832 -17.37 40.91 -19.50
CA ALA A 832 -16.57 42.11 -19.28
C ALA A 832 -16.64 42.60 -17.83
N PHE A 833 -17.82 42.57 -17.20
CA PHE A 833 -18.02 42.97 -15.81
C PHE A 833 -17.34 42.02 -14.81
N LEU A 834 -17.40 40.70 -15.04
CA LEU A 834 -16.70 39.70 -14.20
C LEU A 834 -15.18 39.88 -14.25
N LEU A 835 -14.61 40.10 -15.44
CA LEU A 835 -13.19 40.43 -15.61
C LEU A 835 -12.82 41.74 -14.89
N GLY A 836 -13.65 42.78 -15.04
CA GLY A 836 -13.45 44.07 -14.38
C GLY A 836 -13.50 44.00 -12.86
N ILE A 837 -14.46 43.27 -12.28
CA ILE A 837 -14.62 43.11 -10.82
C ILE A 837 -13.55 42.19 -10.22
N ALA A 838 -13.08 41.19 -10.97
CA ALA A 838 -11.90 40.39 -10.59
C ALA A 838 -10.64 41.28 -10.56
N ALA A 839 -10.42 42.12 -11.57
CA ALA A 839 -9.31 43.07 -11.61
C ALA A 839 -9.40 44.10 -10.46
N ALA A 840 -10.58 44.66 -10.19
CA ALA A 840 -10.79 45.59 -9.08
C ALA A 840 -10.54 44.95 -7.70
N SER A 841 -11.05 43.73 -7.47
CA SER A 841 -10.81 42.97 -6.23
C SER A 841 -9.33 42.68 -6.02
N VAL A 842 -8.62 42.24 -7.06
CA VAL A 842 -7.17 41.96 -7.00
C VAL A 842 -6.34 43.24 -6.85
N ALA A 843 -6.77 44.38 -7.42
CA ALA A 843 -6.14 45.67 -7.17
C ALA A 843 -6.28 46.09 -5.70
N LEU A 844 -7.47 45.93 -5.10
CA LEU A 844 -7.72 46.19 -3.68
C LEU A 844 -6.88 45.27 -2.77
N TRP A 845 -6.90 43.96 -3.04
CA TRP A 845 -6.08 42.98 -2.31
C TRP A 845 -4.58 43.24 -2.46
N THR A 846 -4.12 43.69 -3.63
CA THR A 846 -2.72 44.09 -3.87
C THR A 846 -2.31 45.27 -2.96
N LEU A 847 -3.19 46.25 -2.76
CA LEU A 847 -2.95 47.38 -1.86
C LEU A 847 -2.83 46.92 -0.39
N PHE A 848 -3.73 46.05 0.07
CA PHE A 848 -3.68 45.50 1.42
C PHE A 848 -2.49 44.55 1.63
N ALA A 849 -2.18 43.68 0.67
CA ALA A 849 -1.05 42.76 0.75
C ALA A 849 0.29 43.51 0.86
N ALA A 850 0.46 44.59 0.09
CA ALA A 850 1.63 45.45 0.16
C ALA A 850 1.71 46.22 1.49
N ARG A 851 0.61 46.85 1.95
CA ARG A 851 0.58 47.63 3.20
C ARG A 851 0.76 46.78 4.46
N LEU A 852 0.17 45.57 4.49
CA LEU A 852 0.20 44.66 5.63
C LEU A 852 1.38 43.67 5.57
N ARG A 853 2.19 43.68 4.50
CA ARG A 853 3.21 42.67 4.18
C ARG A 853 2.68 41.23 4.25
N TRP A 854 1.43 41.04 3.81
CA TRP A 854 0.72 39.76 3.93
C TRP A 854 1.02 38.85 2.73
N ALA A 855 2.03 37.98 2.88
CA ALA A 855 2.49 37.06 1.85
C ALA A 855 1.36 36.16 1.28
N SER A 856 0.46 35.65 2.12
CA SER A 856 -0.66 34.82 1.67
C SER A 856 -1.67 35.59 0.83
N LEU A 857 -2.02 36.83 1.21
CA LEU A 857 -2.87 37.70 0.39
C LEU A 857 -2.16 38.10 -0.92
N ALA A 858 -0.83 38.23 -0.91
CA ALA A 858 -0.04 38.42 -2.12
C ALA A 858 -0.06 37.18 -3.05
N MET A 859 -0.11 35.96 -2.50
CA MET A 859 -0.34 34.74 -3.30
C MET A 859 -1.75 34.74 -3.90
N LEU A 860 -2.78 35.09 -3.12
CA LEU A 860 -4.17 35.17 -3.59
C LEU A 860 -4.32 36.10 -4.81
N CYS A 861 -3.63 37.24 -4.82
CA CYS A 861 -3.63 38.19 -5.95
C CYS A 861 -3.19 37.56 -7.28
N THR A 862 -2.40 36.49 -7.26
CA THR A 862 -1.96 35.80 -8.50
C THR A 862 -3.05 34.96 -9.16
N LEU A 863 -4.16 34.69 -8.47
CA LEU A 863 -5.31 33.96 -9.02
C LEU A 863 -6.11 34.76 -10.07
N LEU A 864 -5.77 36.03 -10.34
CA LEU A 864 -6.41 36.85 -11.39
C LEU A 864 -6.40 36.17 -12.76
N MET A 865 -5.29 35.52 -13.14
CA MET A 865 -5.18 34.84 -14.44
C MET A 865 -6.00 33.54 -14.51
N PRO A 866 -5.97 32.65 -13.50
CA PRO A 866 -6.93 31.56 -13.37
C PRO A 866 -8.41 32.02 -13.39
N ALA A 867 -8.76 33.11 -12.70
CA ALA A 867 -10.12 33.65 -12.70
C ALA A 867 -10.54 34.16 -14.09
N ALA A 868 -9.66 34.92 -14.76
CA ALA A 868 -9.89 35.36 -16.13
C ALA A 868 -9.99 34.17 -17.12
N ALA A 869 -9.25 33.08 -16.89
CA ALA A 869 -9.39 31.84 -17.67
C ALA A 869 -10.77 31.20 -17.49
N ALA A 870 -11.31 31.18 -16.28
CA ALA A 870 -12.65 30.65 -16.03
C ALA A 870 -13.72 31.49 -16.75
N VAL A 871 -13.65 32.82 -16.70
CA VAL A 871 -14.59 33.71 -17.42
C VAL A 871 -14.45 33.52 -18.94
N LEU A 872 -13.23 33.42 -19.47
CA LEU A 872 -12.98 33.15 -20.89
C LEU A 872 -13.57 31.80 -21.34
N LEU A 873 -13.43 30.75 -20.53
CA LEU A 873 -13.98 29.42 -20.83
C LEU A 873 -15.52 29.39 -20.77
N VAL A 874 -16.13 30.04 -19.79
CA VAL A 874 -17.60 30.17 -19.69
C VAL A 874 -18.16 31.02 -20.84
N SER A 875 -17.38 31.97 -21.36
CA SER A 875 -17.74 32.80 -22.51
C SER A 875 -17.39 32.17 -23.88
N ALA A 876 -16.78 30.98 -23.92
CA ALA A 876 -16.21 30.43 -25.14
C ALA A 876 -17.26 29.77 -26.05
N HIS A 877 -17.57 30.43 -27.17
CA HIS A 877 -18.35 29.88 -28.28
C HIS A 877 -17.57 29.90 -29.61
N SER A 878 -18.06 29.20 -30.63
CA SER A 878 -17.37 28.99 -31.92
C SER A 878 -16.93 30.28 -32.66
N TYR A 879 -17.59 31.40 -32.36
CA TYR A 879 -17.36 32.74 -32.93
C TYR A 879 -17.02 33.79 -31.86
N TYR A 880 -16.51 33.38 -30.69
CA TYR A 880 -16.15 34.31 -29.61
C TYR A 880 -15.04 35.28 -30.05
N HIS A 881 -15.28 36.57 -29.81
CA HIS A 881 -14.45 37.71 -30.18
C HIS A 881 -14.03 38.45 -28.90
N PRO A 882 -12.81 38.22 -28.36
CA PRO A 882 -12.40 38.74 -27.05
C PRO A 882 -12.45 40.26 -26.90
N ALA A 883 -12.33 41.02 -27.99
CA ALA A 883 -12.38 42.49 -27.96
C ALA A 883 -13.82 43.09 -28.02
N ALA A 884 -14.86 42.31 -28.32
CA ALA A 884 -16.25 42.76 -28.40
C ALA A 884 -16.82 43.25 -27.04
N GLN A 885 -17.91 44.04 -27.06
CA GLN A 885 -18.72 44.38 -25.86
C GLN A 885 -17.87 44.89 -24.66
N PHE A 886 -16.96 45.84 -24.91
CA PHE A 886 -15.98 46.37 -23.95
C PHE A 886 -14.94 45.35 -23.40
N GLY A 887 -14.92 44.12 -23.92
CA GLY A 887 -13.94 43.08 -23.62
C GLY A 887 -12.50 43.54 -23.83
N TRP A 888 -12.22 44.37 -24.84
CA TRP A 888 -10.89 44.97 -25.05
C TRP A 888 -10.41 45.76 -23.83
N LEU A 889 -11.31 46.52 -23.19
CA LEU A 889 -11.01 47.34 -22.01
C LEU A 889 -10.88 46.45 -20.76
N ALA A 890 -11.74 45.44 -20.63
CA ALA A 890 -11.71 44.47 -19.53
C ALA A 890 -10.42 43.64 -19.54
N TRP A 891 -10.00 43.12 -20.70
CA TRP A 891 -8.73 42.41 -20.86
C TRP A 891 -7.52 43.32 -20.61
N LEU A 892 -7.53 44.56 -21.13
CA LEU A 892 -6.49 45.54 -20.86
C LEU A 892 -6.37 45.82 -19.36
N ALA A 893 -7.48 46.01 -18.65
CA ALA A 893 -7.50 46.19 -17.20
C ALA A 893 -6.97 44.97 -16.44
N VAL A 894 -7.35 43.74 -16.83
CA VAL A 894 -6.85 42.48 -16.25
C VAL A 894 -5.34 42.34 -16.43
N PHE A 895 -4.80 42.58 -17.63
CA PHE A 895 -3.36 42.53 -17.87
C PHE A 895 -2.60 43.65 -17.14
N ALA A 896 -3.15 44.88 -17.12
CA ALA A 896 -2.54 46.00 -16.41
C ALA A 896 -2.48 45.75 -14.89
N VAL A 897 -3.59 45.35 -14.26
CA VAL A 897 -3.62 44.99 -12.82
C VAL A 897 -2.69 43.83 -12.54
N HIS A 898 -2.65 42.80 -13.40
CA HIS A 898 -1.72 41.68 -13.24
C HIS A 898 -0.26 42.13 -13.21
N PHE A 899 0.22 42.88 -14.22
CA PHE A 899 1.61 43.34 -14.24
C PHE A 899 1.93 44.35 -13.12
N ILE A 900 0.99 45.22 -12.74
CA ILE A 900 1.14 46.12 -11.58
C ILE A 900 1.24 45.31 -10.28
N SER A 901 0.41 44.29 -10.12
CA SER A 901 0.41 43.41 -8.94
C SER A 901 1.71 42.62 -8.83
N LEU A 902 2.18 41.99 -9.91
CA LEU A 902 3.48 41.32 -9.95
C LEU A 902 4.63 42.27 -9.60
N ARG A 903 4.65 43.49 -10.15
CA ARG A 903 5.69 44.48 -9.89
C ARG A 903 5.66 45.03 -8.46
N ARG A 904 4.48 45.21 -7.86
CA ARG A 904 4.32 45.70 -6.47
C ARG A 904 4.54 44.62 -5.41
N LEU A 905 4.18 43.38 -5.71
CA LEU A 905 4.24 42.27 -4.75
C LEU A 905 5.52 41.44 -4.84
N ALA A 906 6.43 41.74 -5.78
CA ALA A 906 7.71 41.02 -5.96
C ALA A 906 8.57 40.88 -4.68
N ALA A 907 8.44 41.82 -3.72
CA ALA A 907 9.15 41.79 -2.43
C ALA A 907 8.37 41.10 -1.28
N VAL A 908 7.14 40.63 -1.53
CA VAL A 908 6.22 40.07 -0.50
C VAL A 908 5.69 38.68 -0.90
N ALA A 909 5.50 38.43 -2.20
CA ALA A 909 5.06 37.14 -2.72
C ALA A 909 6.25 36.15 -2.86
N PRO A 910 6.06 34.85 -2.58
CA PRO A 910 7.10 33.85 -2.80
C PRO A 910 7.51 33.75 -4.28
N ALA A 911 8.82 33.75 -4.56
CA ALA A 911 9.36 33.76 -5.92
C ALA A 911 8.81 32.65 -6.85
N LYS A 912 8.50 31.46 -6.30
CA LYS A 912 7.85 30.37 -7.07
C LYS A 912 6.44 30.73 -7.55
N VAL A 913 5.66 31.42 -6.72
CA VAL A 913 4.28 31.84 -7.04
C VAL A 913 4.31 32.97 -8.07
N LEU A 914 5.24 33.91 -7.91
CA LEU A 914 5.49 34.97 -8.88
C LEU A 914 5.92 34.40 -10.25
N SER A 915 6.82 33.41 -10.25
CA SER A 915 7.29 32.68 -11.45
C SER A 915 6.14 31.99 -12.19
N VAL A 916 5.26 31.27 -11.48
CA VAL A 916 4.03 30.68 -12.06
C VAL A 916 3.08 31.75 -12.60
N ALA A 917 2.90 32.85 -11.87
CA ALA A 917 2.00 33.93 -12.29
C ALA A 917 2.47 34.62 -13.58
N HIS A 918 3.77 34.88 -13.74
CA HIS A 918 4.36 35.37 -14.99
C HIS A 918 4.10 34.42 -16.18
N VAL A 919 4.19 33.10 -15.95
CA VAL A 919 3.90 32.08 -16.98
C VAL A 919 2.42 32.06 -17.37
N LEU A 920 1.51 32.05 -16.38
CA LEU A 920 0.07 32.05 -16.63
C LEU A 920 -0.39 33.34 -17.33
N GLY A 921 0.13 34.51 -16.94
CA GLY A 921 -0.12 35.77 -17.64
C GLY A 921 0.38 35.76 -19.08
N SER A 922 1.53 35.12 -19.33
CA SER A 922 2.05 34.93 -20.70
C SER A 922 1.13 34.07 -21.55
N TRP A 923 0.63 32.93 -21.03
CA TRP A 923 -0.29 32.07 -21.77
C TRP A 923 -1.65 32.73 -21.99
N MET A 924 -2.17 33.47 -21.01
CA MET A 924 -3.42 34.22 -21.18
C MET A 924 -3.30 35.27 -22.28
N LEU A 925 -2.20 36.04 -22.30
CA LEU A 925 -1.95 37.04 -23.33
C LEU A 925 -1.82 36.41 -24.73
N ILE A 926 -1.05 35.33 -24.86
CA ILE A 926 -0.91 34.59 -26.13
C ILE A 926 -2.26 34.00 -26.56
N GLY A 927 -3.05 33.45 -25.63
CA GLY A 927 -4.33 32.82 -25.90
C GLY A 927 -5.40 33.80 -26.38
N VAL A 928 -5.55 34.94 -25.70
CA VAL A 928 -6.47 36.02 -26.11
C VAL A 928 -6.07 36.58 -27.49
N LEU A 929 -4.78 36.84 -27.72
CA LEU A 929 -4.30 37.30 -29.03
C LEU A 929 -4.45 36.23 -30.13
N ALA A 930 -4.32 34.94 -29.80
CA ALA A 930 -4.53 33.85 -30.76
C ALA A 930 -6.01 33.66 -31.13
N LEU A 931 -6.93 33.86 -30.18
CA LEU A 931 -8.37 33.92 -30.45
C LEU A 931 -8.71 35.10 -31.37
N GLU A 932 -8.12 36.26 -31.13
CA GLU A 932 -8.31 37.47 -31.94
C GLU A 932 -7.74 37.29 -33.37
N LEU A 933 -6.52 36.77 -33.51
CA LEU A 933 -5.93 36.45 -34.83
C LEU A 933 -6.74 35.37 -35.58
N ARG A 934 -7.23 34.35 -34.86
CA ARG A 934 -8.13 33.34 -35.41
C ARG A 934 -9.44 33.97 -35.91
N TYR A 935 -10.02 34.92 -35.17
CA TYR A 935 -11.21 35.66 -35.60
C TYR A 935 -10.93 36.46 -36.88
N GLY A 936 -9.81 37.18 -36.96
CA GLY A 936 -9.36 37.85 -38.18
C GLY A 936 -9.19 36.91 -39.38
N LEU A 937 -8.62 35.72 -39.18
CA LEU A 937 -8.45 34.72 -40.25
C LEU A 937 -9.74 33.97 -40.62
N LEU A 938 -10.72 33.89 -39.70
CA LEU A 938 -12.07 33.38 -40.00
C LEU A 938 -12.81 34.30 -40.99
N LEU A 939 -12.60 35.61 -40.93
CA LEU A 939 -13.19 36.57 -41.87
C LEU A 939 -12.63 36.45 -43.30
N LEU A 940 -11.49 35.76 -43.51
CA LEU A 940 -10.88 35.56 -44.82
C LEU A 940 -11.34 34.28 -45.54
N SER A 941 -12.17 33.43 -44.91
CA SER A 941 -12.62 32.16 -45.52
C SER A 941 -14.05 31.78 -45.15
N SER A 942 -14.90 31.64 -46.17
CA SER A 942 -16.27 31.12 -46.04
C SER A 942 -16.33 29.63 -45.71
N GLU A 943 -15.36 28.84 -46.19
CA GLU A 943 -15.28 27.39 -45.95
C GLU A 943 -14.33 27.02 -44.79
N TYR A 944 -14.47 25.79 -44.27
CA TYR A 944 -13.55 25.24 -43.27
C TYR A 944 -12.30 24.65 -43.94
N ASN A 945 -11.17 25.37 -43.89
CA ASN A 945 -9.95 25.03 -44.62
C ASN A 945 -8.67 25.36 -43.82
N ALA A 946 -7.50 25.22 -44.45
CA ALA A 946 -6.17 25.42 -43.85
C ALA A 946 -5.99 26.76 -43.10
N TRP A 947 -6.64 27.86 -43.52
CA TRP A 947 -6.50 29.17 -42.86
C TRP A 947 -7.00 29.14 -41.40
N ARG A 948 -8.03 28.35 -41.11
CA ARG A 948 -8.59 28.19 -39.76
C ARG A 948 -7.67 27.38 -38.83
N TRP A 949 -6.91 26.44 -39.39
CA TRP A 949 -5.86 25.71 -38.67
C TRP A 949 -4.68 26.63 -38.37
N LEU A 950 -4.22 27.38 -39.37
CA LEU A 950 -3.05 28.26 -39.30
C LEU A 950 -3.17 29.35 -38.21
N GLY A 951 -4.38 29.90 -37.98
CA GLY A 951 -4.61 30.92 -36.96
C GLY A 951 -4.31 30.49 -35.52
N TRP A 952 -4.42 29.19 -35.21
CA TRP A 952 -3.99 28.65 -33.91
C TRP A 952 -2.47 28.50 -33.79
N ALA A 953 -1.75 28.40 -34.92
CA ALA A 953 -0.32 28.08 -34.94
C ALA A 953 0.59 29.32 -34.99
N ILE A 954 0.20 30.38 -35.72
CA ILE A 954 1.08 31.55 -35.97
C ILE A 954 1.60 32.17 -34.67
N LEU A 955 0.72 32.62 -33.78
CA LEU A 955 1.14 33.36 -32.58
C LEU A 955 1.92 32.50 -31.58
N PRO A 956 1.51 31.26 -31.26
CA PRO A 956 2.33 30.36 -30.47
C PRO A 956 3.71 30.05 -31.09
N SER A 957 3.78 29.81 -32.40
CA SER A 957 5.05 29.52 -33.09
C SER A 957 5.97 30.74 -33.13
N LEU A 958 5.41 31.92 -33.37
CA LEU A 958 6.13 33.20 -33.31
C LEU A 958 6.66 33.46 -31.89
N TYR A 959 5.90 33.17 -30.84
CA TYR A 959 6.38 33.25 -29.47
C TYR A 959 7.59 32.33 -29.22
N LEU A 960 7.57 31.09 -29.73
CA LEU A 960 8.72 30.16 -29.61
C LEU A 960 9.98 30.71 -30.31
N VAL A 961 9.82 31.30 -31.51
CA VAL A 961 10.94 31.94 -32.23
C VAL A 961 11.47 33.16 -31.46
N LEU A 962 10.60 34.02 -30.93
CA LEU A 962 10.98 35.20 -30.14
C LEU A 962 11.59 34.84 -28.78
N ALA A 963 11.19 33.72 -28.19
CA ALA A 963 11.76 33.14 -26.97
C ALA A 963 13.14 32.50 -27.23
N ALA A 964 13.35 31.91 -28.41
CA ALA A 964 14.64 31.36 -28.84
C ALA A 964 15.66 32.45 -29.24
N ALA A 965 15.19 33.63 -29.65
CA ALA A 965 16.04 34.72 -30.09
C ALA A 965 16.96 35.23 -28.96
N PRO A 966 18.26 35.48 -29.22
CA PRO A 966 19.22 35.93 -28.20
C PRO A 966 19.00 37.38 -27.72
N ARG A 967 18.01 38.10 -28.25
CA ARG A 967 17.72 39.52 -27.98
C ARG A 967 17.34 39.79 -26.52
N SER A 968 17.96 40.79 -25.90
CA SER A 968 17.54 41.36 -24.62
C SER A 968 16.20 42.11 -24.78
N TRP A 969 15.16 41.59 -24.13
CA TRP A 969 13.82 42.19 -24.07
C TRP A 969 13.65 42.99 -22.76
N PRO A 970 12.77 44.02 -22.72
CA PRO A 970 12.53 44.82 -21.51
C PRO A 970 11.81 44.02 -20.40
N TRP A 971 11.54 44.68 -19.26
CA TRP A 971 10.72 44.10 -18.19
C TRP A 971 9.31 43.76 -18.73
N PRO A 972 8.72 42.58 -18.40
CA PRO A 972 9.16 41.62 -17.38
C PRO A 972 10.22 40.60 -17.86
N VAL A 973 10.47 40.48 -19.16
CA VAL A 973 11.31 39.41 -19.74
C VAL A 973 12.79 39.55 -19.36
N SER A 974 13.29 40.77 -19.14
CA SER A 974 14.66 40.99 -18.62
C SER A 974 14.88 40.40 -17.22
N ALA A 975 13.91 40.51 -16.33
CA ALA A 975 14.00 40.05 -14.95
C ALA A 975 13.64 38.56 -14.79
N TYR A 976 12.69 38.08 -15.60
CA TYR A 976 12.13 36.73 -15.53
C TYR A 976 12.41 35.94 -16.83
N GLY A 977 13.64 36.02 -17.33
CA GLY A 977 14.03 35.42 -18.62
C GLY A 977 13.82 33.91 -18.68
N LYS A 978 13.91 33.21 -17.53
CA LYS A 978 13.65 31.76 -17.40
C LYS A 978 12.16 31.44 -17.51
N GLU A 979 11.32 32.24 -16.87
CA GLU A 979 9.86 32.12 -16.90
C GLU A 979 9.36 32.21 -18.34
N TYR A 980 9.69 33.30 -19.04
CA TYR A 980 9.21 33.52 -20.40
C TYR A 980 9.89 32.58 -21.42
N ARG A 981 11.23 32.50 -21.44
CA ARG A 981 11.94 31.72 -22.48
C ARG A 981 11.95 30.21 -22.25
N VAL A 982 11.69 29.70 -21.04
CA VAL A 982 11.77 28.26 -20.74
C VAL A 982 10.47 27.71 -20.18
N LEU A 983 9.88 28.32 -19.16
CA LEU A 983 8.71 27.75 -18.47
C LEU A 983 7.40 27.97 -19.23
N ALA A 984 7.16 29.16 -19.78
CA ALA A 984 6.01 29.45 -20.63
C ALA A 984 6.16 28.83 -22.02
N ALA A 985 7.38 28.86 -22.58
CA ALA A 985 7.65 28.32 -23.90
C ALA A 985 7.56 26.78 -23.97
N LEU A 986 7.94 26.03 -22.93
CA LEU A 986 7.94 24.56 -22.97
C LEU A 986 6.55 23.95 -23.24
N PRO A 987 5.48 24.24 -22.48
CA PRO A 987 4.16 23.69 -22.78
C PRO A 987 3.60 24.21 -24.11
N LEU A 988 3.97 25.42 -24.53
CA LEU A 988 3.60 25.96 -25.83
C LEU A 988 4.27 25.21 -27.00
N ALA A 989 5.53 24.78 -26.82
CA ALA A 989 6.23 23.92 -27.77
C ALA A 989 5.63 22.50 -27.82
N VAL A 990 5.21 21.95 -26.68
CA VAL A 990 4.48 20.67 -26.62
C VAL A 990 3.10 20.79 -27.27
N LEU A 991 2.40 21.91 -27.08
CA LEU A 991 1.10 22.19 -27.70
C LEU A 991 1.24 22.39 -29.22
N MET A 992 2.25 23.11 -29.70
CA MET A 992 2.56 23.23 -31.13
C MET A 992 2.99 21.90 -31.77
N LEU A 993 3.71 21.06 -31.03
CA LEU A 993 4.01 19.69 -31.47
C LEU A 993 2.73 18.84 -31.56
N GLY A 994 1.86 18.89 -30.55
CA GLY A 994 0.57 18.19 -30.57
C GLY A 994 -0.34 18.68 -31.70
N TRP A 995 -0.42 19.99 -31.92
CA TRP A 995 -1.15 20.62 -33.03
C TRP A 995 -0.57 20.18 -34.39
N PHE A 996 0.76 20.12 -34.54
CA PHE A 996 1.43 19.66 -35.76
C PHE A 996 1.08 18.21 -36.11
N TRP A 997 1.02 17.32 -35.12
CA TRP A 997 0.61 15.93 -35.34
C TRP A 997 -0.90 15.85 -35.64
N LEU A 998 -1.75 16.56 -34.89
CA LEU A 998 -3.20 16.62 -35.11
C LEU A 998 -3.56 17.13 -36.51
N ALA A 999 -2.93 18.22 -36.96
CA ALA A 999 -3.15 18.83 -38.27
C ALA A 999 -2.67 17.93 -39.41
N ASN A 1000 -1.60 17.15 -39.22
CA ASN A 1000 -1.18 16.15 -40.22
C ASN A 1000 -2.12 14.94 -40.33
N THR A 1001 -2.81 14.55 -39.26
CA THR A 1001 -3.79 13.45 -39.27
C THR A 1001 -5.15 13.87 -39.80
N PHE A 1002 -5.62 15.08 -39.47
CA PHE A 1002 -7.02 15.50 -39.68
C PHE A 1002 -7.23 16.60 -40.73
N SER A 1003 -6.17 17.14 -41.35
CA SER A 1003 -6.31 18.11 -42.45
C SER A 1003 -5.75 17.58 -43.77
N ASP A 1004 -6.62 17.59 -44.77
CA ASP A 1004 -6.34 17.28 -46.18
C ASP A 1004 -5.42 18.31 -46.87
N GLY A 1005 -5.19 19.48 -46.28
CA GLY A 1005 -4.46 20.59 -46.90
C GLY A 1005 -5.27 21.45 -47.87
N THR A 1006 -6.60 21.35 -47.89
CA THR A 1006 -7.45 22.24 -48.69
C THR A 1006 -7.25 23.71 -48.27
N ALA A 1007 -7.02 24.59 -49.26
CA ALA A 1007 -6.63 25.99 -49.03
C ALA A 1007 -7.34 26.98 -49.98
N LYS A 1008 -8.55 26.63 -50.46
CA LYS A 1008 -9.38 27.49 -51.33
C LYS A 1008 -9.32 28.96 -50.91
N PRO A 1009 -9.10 29.92 -51.84
CA PRO A 1009 -9.05 29.74 -53.30
C PRO A 1009 -7.71 29.21 -53.85
N LEU A 1010 -6.70 28.97 -53.02
CA LEU A 1010 -5.39 28.50 -53.49
C LEU A 1010 -5.39 26.99 -53.84
N PRO A 1011 -4.72 26.57 -54.93
CA PRO A 1011 -4.53 25.16 -55.26
C PRO A 1011 -3.53 24.48 -54.31
N TYR A 1012 -3.62 23.15 -54.16
CA TYR A 1012 -2.66 22.39 -53.37
C TYR A 1012 -1.34 22.18 -54.14
N VAL A 1013 -0.30 22.84 -53.65
CA VAL A 1013 1.10 22.61 -54.04
C VAL A 1013 1.87 22.14 -52.80
N PRO A 1014 2.46 20.93 -52.80
CA PRO A 1014 3.25 20.42 -51.68
C PRO A 1014 4.31 21.41 -51.20
N LEU A 1015 4.54 21.49 -49.89
CA LEU A 1015 5.49 22.39 -49.20
C LEU A 1015 5.16 23.90 -49.25
N ILE A 1016 4.36 24.36 -50.23
CA ILE A 1016 3.98 25.77 -50.42
C ILE A 1016 2.57 26.07 -49.86
N ASN A 1017 1.75 25.04 -49.68
CA ASN A 1017 0.41 25.16 -49.11
C ASN A 1017 0.42 25.85 -47.72
N PRO A 1018 -0.56 26.71 -47.37
CA PRO A 1018 -0.64 27.38 -46.07
C PRO A 1018 -0.60 26.43 -44.85
N LEU A 1019 -1.12 25.20 -44.97
CA LEU A 1019 -1.00 24.18 -43.94
C LEU A 1019 0.45 23.69 -43.80
N ASP A 1020 1.10 23.33 -44.92
CA ASP A 1020 2.50 22.85 -44.91
C ASP A 1020 3.45 23.93 -44.38
N LEU A 1021 3.26 25.18 -44.77
CA LEU A 1021 4.02 26.32 -44.23
C LEU A 1021 3.77 26.52 -42.73
N GLY A 1022 2.52 26.39 -42.26
CA GLY A 1022 2.18 26.44 -40.84
C GLY A 1022 2.79 25.31 -40.03
N LEU A 1023 2.78 24.08 -40.56
CA LEU A 1023 3.41 22.90 -39.98
C LEU A 1023 4.94 23.07 -39.89
N LEU A 1024 5.58 23.52 -40.96
CA LEU A 1024 7.02 23.78 -40.99
C LEU A 1024 7.41 24.94 -40.07
N PHE A 1025 6.60 26.00 -39.97
CA PHE A 1025 6.85 27.11 -39.05
C PHE A 1025 6.69 26.71 -37.57
N ALA A 1026 5.68 25.88 -37.24
CA ALA A 1026 5.51 25.32 -35.90
C ALA A 1026 6.68 24.40 -35.53
N LEU A 1027 7.08 23.49 -36.43
CA LEU A 1027 8.24 22.61 -36.22
C LEU A 1027 9.55 23.40 -36.10
N LEU A 1028 9.73 24.46 -36.89
CA LEU A 1028 10.87 25.38 -36.79
C LEU A 1028 10.89 26.12 -35.45
N GLY A 1029 9.76 26.64 -34.99
CA GLY A 1029 9.63 27.28 -33.68
C GLY A 1029 10.01 26.34 -32.54
N VAL A 1030 9.47 25.10 -32.55
CA VAL A 1030 9.82 24.04 -31.60
C VAL A 1030 11.31 23.66 -31.68
N TYR A 1031 11.89 23.56 -32.87
CA TYR A 1031 13.30 23.21 -33.07
C TYR A 1031 14.26 24.32 -32.61
N LEU A 1032 14.04 25.57 -33.01
CA LEU A 1032 14.86 26.70 -32.60
C LEU A 1032 14.79 26.93 -31.09
N TRP A 1033 13.58 26.85 -30.52
CA TRP A 1033 13.39 26.96 -29.09
C TRP A 1033 14.09 25.82 -28.33
N SER A 1034 13.83 24.56 -28.71
CA SER A 1034 14.46 23.42 -28.01
C SER A 1034 15.99 23.44 -28.12
N ARG A 1035 16.54 23.89 -29.26
CA ARG A 1035 17.99 24.12 -29.43
C ARG A 1035 18.54 25.25 -28.54
N SER A 1036 17.79 26.32 -28.30
CA SER A 1036 18.20 27.41 -27.40
C SER A 1036 18.22 26.99 -25.92
N VAL A 1037 17.37 26.04 -25.52
CA VAL A 1037 17.23 25.54 -24.14
C VAL A 1037 18.09 24.30 -23.87
N ALA A 1038 18.36 23.46 -24.87
CA ALA A 1038 19.09 22.20 -24.71
C ALA A 1038 20.46 22.33 -23.99
N PRO A 1039 21.32 23.34 -24.26
CA PRO A 1039 22.57 23.52 -23.54
C PRO A 1039 22.41 23.65 -22.02
N GLN A 1040 21.27 24.20 -21.56
CA GLN A 1040 20.96 24.40 -20.14
C GLN A 1040 20.46 23.12 -19.44
N ARG A 1041 20.21 22.04 -20.18
CA ARG A 1041 19.70 20.74 -19.67
C ARG A 1041 20.61 19.55 -20.01
N GLY A 1042 21.81 19.82 -20.54
CA GLY A 1042 22.81 18.81 -20.86
C GLY A 1042 22.51 17.99 -22.12
N PRO A 1043 23.46 17.18 -22.59
CA PRO A 1043 23.44 16.60 -23.94
C PRO A 1043 22.22 15.71 -24.21
N ARG A 1044 21.71 14.97 -23.20
CA ARG A 1044 20.51 14.13 -23.36
C ARG A 1044 19.28 14.91 -23.83
N ALA A 1045 19.12 16.17 -23.40
CA ALA A 1045 18.02 17.01 -23.84
C ALA A 1045 18.15 17.41 -25.32
N GLU A 1046 19.38 17.61 -25.80
CA GLU A 1046 19.66 17.89 -27.21
C GLU A 1046 19.36 16.69 -28.11
N TRP A 1047 19.77 15.48 -27.70
CA TRP A 1047 19.45 14.23 -28.40
C TRP A 1047 17.94 13.99 -28.49
N ILE A 1048 17.19 14.21 -27.40
CA ILE A 1048 15.72 14.08 -27.40
C ILE A 1048 15.09 15.12 -28.34
N ALA A 1049 15.53 16.38 -28.31
CA ALA A 1049 15.03 17.42 -29.21
C ALA A 1049 15.31 17.09 -30.70
N GLN A 1050 16.51 16.60 -31.02
CA GLN A 1050 16.88 16.16 -32.37
C GLN A 1050 16.05 14.94 -32.82
N GLY A 1051 15.82 13.97 -31.92
CA GLY A 1051 14.98 12.80 -32.20
C GLY A 1051 13.50 13.15 -32.43
N VAL A 1052 12.92 14.00 -31.59
CA VAL A 1052 11.52 14.46 -31.73
C VAL A 1052 11.32 15.28 -33.01
N ALA A 1053 12.25 16.18 -33.33
CA ALA A 1053 12.21 16.94 -34.57
C ALA A 1053 12.35 16.04 -35.80
N GLY A 1054 13.27 15.06 -35.77
CA GLY A 1054 13.46 14.08 -36.85
C GLY A 1054 12.24 13.17 -37.06
N ALA A 1055 11.64 12.64 -35.99
CA ALA A 1055 10.42 11.83 -36.07
C ALA A 1055 9.22 12.63 -36.60
N SER A 1056 9.10 13.89 -36.18
CA SER A 1056 8.04 14.80 -36.67
C SER A 1056 8.24 15.16 -38.14
N LEU A 1057 9.49 15.36 -38.59
CA LEU A 1057 9.82 15.59 -39.99
C LEU A 1057 9.55 14.35 -40.88
N PHE A 1058 9.85 13.15 -40.38
CA PHE A 1058 9.49 11.88 -41.04
C PHE A 1058 7.96 11.70 -41.16
N ALA A 1059 7.22 12.05 -40.11
CA ALA A 1059 5.75 12.05 -40.13
C ALA A 1059 5.19 13.10 -41.10
N PHE A 1060 5.78 14.30 -41.17
CA PHE A 1060 5.43 15.31 -42.16
C PHE A 1060 5.63 14.82 -43.59
N PHE A 1061 6.78 14.23 -43.93
CA PHE A 1061 6.98 13.66 -45.28
C PHE A 1061 6.02 12.49 -45.58
N THR A 1062 5.67 11.69 -44.57
CA THR A 1062 4.66 10.61 -44.70
C THR A 1062 3.26 11.19 -45.00
N ALA A 1063 2.83 12.22 -44.27
CA ALA A 1063 1.56 12.91 -44.49
C ALA A 1063 1.55 13.73 -45.80
N LEU A 1064 2.70 14.28 -46.20
CA LEU A 1064 2.88 14.99 -47.47
C LEU A 1064 2.67 14.06 -48.67
N VAL A 1065 3.17 12.82 -48.61
CA VAL A 1065 2.87 11.79 -49.63
C VAL A 1065 1.37 11.50 -49.68
N MET A 1066 0.70 11.35 -48.53
CA MET A 1066 -0.74 11.09 -48.46
C MET A 1066 -1.57 12.27 -49.02
N ARG A 1067 -1.27 13.52 -48.63
CA ARG A 1067 -1.93 14.72 -49.17
C ARG A 1067 -1.67 14.90 -50.66
N THR A 1068 -0.47 14.59 -51.15
CA THR A 1068 -0.15 14.67 -52.58
C THR A 1068 -0.89 13.59 -53.38
N ALA A 1069 -0.96 12.35 -52.87
CA ALA A 1069 -1.77 11.28 -53.46
C ALA A 1069 -3.28 11.59 -53.45
N HIS A 1070 -3.76 12.37 -52.47
CA HIS A 1070 -5.12 12.88 -52.44
C HIS A 1070 -5.36 13.93 -53.54
N HIS A 1071 -4.64 15.06 -53.50
CA HIS A 1071 -4.88 16.19 -54.41
C HIS A 1071 -4.49 15.93 -55.87
N TRP A 1072 -3.47 15.11 -56.13
CA TRP A 1072 -2.98 14.83 -57.50
C TRP A 1072 -3.33 13.42 -58.00
N GLY A 1073 -3.53 12.46 -57.08
CA GLY A 1073 -3.87 11.06 -57.41
C GLY A 1073 -5.35 10.71 -57.22
N GLY A 1074 -6.18 11.63 -56.71
CA GLY A 1074 -7.62 11.42 -56.54
C GLY A 1074 -8.02 10.46 -55.41
N VAL A 1075 -7.09 9.99 -54.59
CA VAL A 1075 -7.36 9.07 -53.48
C VAL A 1075 -8.12 9.81 -52.37
N PRO A 1076 -9.28 9.34 -51.87
CA PRO A 1076 -9.97 10.00 -50.75
C PRO A 1076 -9.08 10.12 -49.50
N PHE A 1077 -9.11 11.26 -48.80
CA PHE A 1077 -8.31 11.50 -47.60
C PHE A 1077 -8.90 10.84 -46.34
N HIS A 1078 -9.10 9.52 -46.42
CA HIS A 1078 -9.51 8.65 -45.32
C HIS A 1078 -8.44 7.59 -45.11
N LEU A 1079 -8.14 7.25 -43.85
CA LEU A 1079 -7.01 6.39 -43.50
C LEU A 1079 -7.06 5.03 -44.21
N ASP A 1080 -8.25 4.41 -44.28
CA ASP A 1080 -8.42 3.09 -44.91
C ASP A 1080 -8.15 3.16 -46.42
N ALA A 1081 -8.76 4.13 -47.12
CA ALA A 1081 -8.54 4.35 -48.56
C ALA A 1081 -7.08 4.71 -48.90
N LEU A 1082 -6.41 5.47 -48.03
CA LEU A 1082 -4.99 5.78 -48.16
C LEU A 1082 -4.10 4.54 -47.91
N LEU A 1083 -4.50 3.62 -47.02
CA LEU A 1083 -3.75 2.41 -46.72
C LEU A 1083 -3.98 1.28 -47.74
N GLU A 1084 -5.17 1.18 -48.35
CA GLU A 1084 -5.45 0.24 -49.43
C GLU A 1084 -4.81 0.67 -50.76
N SER A 1085 -4.61 1.97 -50.97
CA SER A 1085 -4.04 2.51 -52.22
C SER A 1085 -2.59 2.08 -52.45
N MET A 1086 -2.38 1.25 -53.47
CA MET A 1086 -1.03 0.80 -53.87
C MET A 1086 -0.12 1.97 -54.29
N LEU A 1087 -0.69 3.07 -54.81
CA LEU A 1087 0.05 4.31 -55.13
C LEU A 1087 0.64 4.94 -53.87
N VAL A 1088 -0.15 5.04 -52.79
CA VAL A 1088 0.30 5.53 -51.49
C VAL A 1088 1.33 4.55 -50.90
N GLN A 1089 1.06 3.24 -50.93
CA GLN A 1089 1.96 2.25 -50.35
C GLN A 1089 3.35 2.24 -51.01
N ALA A 1090 3.40 2.31 -52.35
CA ALA A 1090 4.65 2.43 -53.10
C ALA A 1090 5.36 3.77 -52.82
N GLY A 1091 4.63 4.89 -52.84
CA GLY A 1091 5.19 6.22 -52.55
C GLY A 1091 5.80 6.32 -51.15
N LEU A 1092 5.14 5.73 -50.14
CA LEU A 1092 5.68 5.63 -48.78
C LEU A 1092 6.92 4.74 -48.72
N SER A 1093 6.91 3.57 -49.34
CA SER A 1093 8.07 2.67 -49.36
C SER A 1093 9.30 3.34 -50.01
N ILE A 1094 9.10 4.12 -51.09
CA ILE A 1094 10.16 4.90 -51.75
C ILE A 1094 10.68 6.01 -50.83
N ILE A 1095 9.81 6.87 -50.28
CA ILE A 1095 10.21 8.02 -49.46
C ILE A 1095 10.86 7.57 -48.14
N TRP A 1096 10.35 6.52 -47.49
CA TRP A 1096 10.98 5.96 -46.30
C TRP A 1096 12.36 5.38 -46.60
N THR A 1097 12.55 4.73 -47.75
CA THR A 1097 13.85 4.23 -48.20
C THR A 1097 14.85 5.36 -48.47
N LEU A 1098 14.42 6.44 -49.13
CA LEU A 1098 15.24 7.63 -49.37
C LEU A 1098 15.65 8.33 -48.06
N ILE A 1099 14.73 8.46 -47.10
CA ILE A 1099 15.03 9.02 -45.78
C ILE A 1099 16.01 8.11 -45.02
N ALA A 1100 15.81 6.79 -45.04
CA ALA A 1100 16.70 5.83 -44.39
C ALA A 1100 18.12 5.87 -44.98
N LEU A 1101 18.24 5.91 -46.32
CA LEU A 1101 19.51 6.06 -47.02
C LEU A 1101 20.20 7.38 -46.66
N GLY A 1102 19.47 8.49 -46.63
CA GLY A 1102 19.98 9.80 -46.20
C GLY A 1102 20.49 9.80 -44.75
N LEU A 1103 19.80 9.09 -43.84
CA LEU A 1103 20.23 8.92 -42.45
C LEU A 1103 21.48 8.03 -42.33
N MET A 1104 21.59 6.95 -43.11
CA MET A 1104 22.77 6.08 -43.08
C MET A 1104 24.00 6.76 -43.68
N ILE A 1105 23.86 7.41 -44.84
CA ILE A 1105 24.93 8.20 -45.47
C ILE A 1105 25.32 9.37 -44.56
N GLY A 1106 24.36 10.14 -44.05
CA GLY A 1106 24.63 11.27 -43.14
C GLY A 1106 25.23 10.85 -41.80
N GLY A 1107 24.84 9.69 -41.27
CA GLY A 1107 25.41 9.09 -40.06
C GLY A 1107 26.85 8.60 -40.27
N HIS A 1108 27.15 8.02 -41.42
CA HIS A 1108 28.50 7.63 -41.83
C HIS A 1108 29.41 8.86 -42.01
N LEU A 1109 29.02 9.81 -42.87
CA LEU A 1109 29.78 11.03 -43.18
C LEU A 1109 30.02 11.96 -41.98
N ARG A 1110 29.16 11.93 -40.97
CA ARG A 1110 29.31 12.72 -39.72
C ARG A 1110 29.84 11.88 -38.54
N HIS A 1111 30.26 10.63 -38.80
CA HIS A 1111 30.68 9.64 -37.79
C HIS A 1111 29.71 9.45 -36.60
N ARG A 1112 28.42 9.75 -36.80
CA ARG A 1112 27.36 9.58 -35.79
C ARG A 1112 26.71 8.21 -35.95
N ARG A 1113 27.33 7.19 -35.33
CA ARG A 1113 26.85 5.80 -35.27
C ARG A 1113 25.36 5.67 -34.92
N GLU A 1114 24.85 6.52 -34.03
CA GLU A 1114 23.44 6.52 -33.61
C GLU A 1114 22.49 6.93 -34.76
N VAL A 1115 22.86 7.92 -35.57
CA VAL A 1115 22.08 8.35 -36.75
C VAL A 1115 22.08 7.26 -37.83
N TRP A 1116 23.22 6.60 -38.02
CA TRP A 1116 23.34 5.43 -38.91
C TRP A 1116 22.43 4.28 -38.44
N LEU A 1117 22.39 3.98 -37.13
CA LEU A 1117 21.56 2.93 -36.56
C LEU A 1117 20.06 3.22 -36.69
N ILE A 1118 19.64 4.48 -36.58
CA ILE A 1118 18.24 4.89 -36.83
C ILE A 1118 17.87 4.66 -38.30
N GLY A 1119 18.76 4.99 -39.24
CA GLY A 1119 18.56 4.69 -40.67
C GLY A 1119 18.45 3.18 -40.94
N ALA A 1120 19.35 2.37 -40.38
CA ALA A 1120 19.32 0.91 -40.50
C ALA A 1120 18.04 0.30 -39.91
N ALA A 1121 17.56 0.81 -38.78
CA ALA A 1121 16.29 0.41 -38.18
C ALA A 1121 15.08 0.78 -39.06
N LEU A 1122 15.10 1.95 -39.71
CA LEU A 1122 14.05 2.34 -40.66
C LEU A 1122 14.01 1.42 -41.89
N ILE A 1123 15.16 0.98 -42.43
CA ILE A 1123 15.18 -0.05 -43.49
C ILE A 1123 14.58 -1.36 -42.97
N ALA A 1124 14.90 -1.80 -41.75
CA ALA A 1124 14.30 -3.01 -41.17
C ALA A 1124 12.77 -2.90 -41.02
N VAL A 1125 12.24 -1.71 -40.74
CA VAL A 1125 10.79 -1.44 -40.73
C VAL A 1125 10.18 -1.47 -42.13
N VAL A 1126 10.83 -0.85 -43.14
CA VAL A 1126 10.40 -0.95 -44.55
C VAL A 1126 10.34 -2.40 -44.99
N VAL A 1127 11.37 -3.18 -44.68
CA VAL A 1127 11.48 -4.61 -45.01
C VAL A 1127 10.40 -5.45 -44.32
N ALA A 1128 10.13 -5.20 -43.05
CA ALA A 1128 9.03 -5.85 -42.33
C ALA A 1128 7.65 -5.48 -42.89
N LYS A 1129 7.45 -4.23 -43.34
CA LYS A 1129 6.23 -3.80 -44.03
C LYS A 1129 5.97 -4.64 -45.28
N LEU A 1130 6.98 -4.91 -46.12
CA LEU A 1130 6.80 -5.79 -47.29
C LEU A 1130 6.38 -7.21 -46.83
N PHE A 1131 7.02 -7.72 -45.76
CA PHE A 1131 6.76 -9.07 -45.26
C PHE A 1131 5.34 -9.28 -44.69
N PHE A 1132 4.72 -8.25 -44.11
CA PHE A 1132 3.39 -8.38 -43.50
C PHE A 1132 2.25 -7.72 -44.28
N VAL A 1133 2.49 -6.60 -44.97
CA VAL A 1133 1.45 -5.82 -45.67
C VAL A 1133 1.32 -6.25 -47.14
N GLU A 1134 2.44 -6.51 -47.82
CA GLU A 1134 2.45 -6.89 -49.25
C GLU A 1134 2.29 -8.42 -49.44
N LEU A 1135 2.39 -9.18 -48.34
CA LEU A 1135 2.19 -10.64 -48.30
C LEU A 1135 0.72 -11.06 -48.10
N SER A 1136 -0.16 -10.15 -47.68
CA SER A 1136 -1.61 -10.42 -47.56
C SER A 1136 -2.36 -10.15 -48.87
N ASN A 1137 -1.92 -9.15 -49.65
CA ASN A 1137 -2.62 -8.71 -50.85
C ASN A 1137 -2.37 -9.66 -52.05
N ARG A 1138 -3.41 -9.97 -52.84
CA ARG A 1138 -3.48 -11.19 -53.70
C ARG A 1138 -2.55 -11.22 -54.93
N GLY A 1139 -1.75 -10.18 -55.18
CA GLY A 1139 -0.84 -10.10 -56.33
C GLY A 1139 0.48 -10.87 -56.12
N GLY A 1140 0.53 -12.15 -56.53
CA GLY A 1140 1.70 -13.01 -56.34
C GLY A 1140 3.00 -12.51 -57.00
N LEU A 1141 2.92 -11.91 -58.20
CA LEU A 1141 4.10 -11.52 -58.98
C LEU A 1141 4.72 -10.20 -58.49
N ALA A 1142 3.92 -9.17 -58.24
CA ALA A 1142 4.38 -7.89 -57.69
C ALA A 1142 5.08 -8.06 -56.33
N ARG A 1143 4.57 -8.98 -55.50
CA ARG A 1143 5.16 -9.38 -54.22
C ARG A 1143 6.59 -9.92 -54.37
N ILE A 1144 6.82 -10.82 -55.33
CA ILE A 1144 8.15 -11.39 -55.63
C ILE A 1144 9.12 -10.27 -56.05
N VAL A 1145 8.68 -9.35 -56.91
CA VAL A 1145 9.48 -8.20 -57.35
C VAL A 1145 9.83 -7.27 -56.17
N SER A 1146 8.91 -7.01 -55.25
CA SER A 1146 9.15 -6.17 -54.07
C SER A 1146 10.23 -6.74 -53.14
N PHE A 1147 10.14 -8.04 -52.80
CA PHE A 1147 11.15 -8.71 -51.98
C PHE A 1147 12.54 -8.73 -52.63
N ILE A 1148 12.61 -8.99 -53.95
CA ILE A 1148 13.88 -8.98 -54.69
C ILE A 1148 14.46 -7.57 -54.76
N GLY A 1149 13.63 -6.55 -55.05
CA GLY A 1149 14.07 -5.15 -55.17
C GLY A 1149 14.65 -4.60 -53.86
N VAL A 1150 13.95 -4.76 -52.74
CA VAL A 1150 14.44 -4.25 -51.44
C VAL A 1150 15.51 -5.17 -50.84
N GLY A 1151 15.50 -6.47 -51.13
CA GLY A 1151 16.63 -7.36 -50.85
C GLY A 1151 17.93 -6.93 -51.55
N GLY A 1152 17.83 -6.53 -52.83
CA GLY A 1152 18.94 -5.93 -53.58
C GLY A 1152 19.42 -4.61 -52.98
N LEU A 1153 18.49 -3.73 -52.58
CA LEU A 1153 18.83 -2.43 -51.97
C LEU A 1153 19.50 -2.59 -50.59
N LEU A 1154 19.10 -3.59 -49.81
CA LEU A 1154 19.79 -3.99 -48.56
C LEU A 1154 21.24 -4.43 -48.80
N LEU A 1155 21.50 -5.20 -49.86
CA LEU A 1155 22.86 -5.64 -50.22
C LEU A 1155 23.76 -4.45 -50.59
N VAL A 1156 23.22 -3.48 -51.36
CA VAL A 1156 23.93 -2.24 -51.73
C VAL A 1156 24.26 -1.40 -50.47
N VAL A 1157 23.31 -1.24 -49.54
CA VAL A 1157 23.53 -0.53 -48.28
C VAL A 1157 24.59 -1.21 -47.41
N GLY A 1158 24.58 -2.55 -47.35
CA GLY A 1158 25.59 -3.34 -46.63
C GLY A 1158 27.02 -3.18 -47.15
N TYR A 1159 27.19 -2.72 -48.39
CA TYR A 1159 28.49 -2.44 -49.01
C TYR A 1159 28.92 -0.97 -48.81
N PHE A 1160 28.06 0.00 -49.11
CA PHE A 1160 28.45 1.43 -49.18
C PHE A 1160 28.40 2.20 -47.84
N ALA A 1161 27.72 1.69 -46.81
CA ALA A 1161 27.57 2.41 -45.54
C ALA A 1161 27.87 1.48 -44.35
N PRO A 1162 29.14 1.13 -44.07
CA PRO A 1162 29.50 0.32 -42.91
C PRO A 1162 29.20 1.03 -41.57
N LEU A 1163 28.91 0.24 -40.54
CA LEU A 1163 28.63 0.70 -39.18
C LEU A 1163 29.84 1.45 -38.58
N PRO A 1164 29.73 2.74 -38.20
CA PRO A 1164 30.86 3.46 -37.61
C PRO A 1164 31.37 2.81 -36.31
N PRO A 1165 32.70 2.78 -36.09
CA PRO A 1165 33.30 2.17 -34.90
C PRO A 1165 32.80 2.85 -33.61
N LYS A 1166 32.71 2.08 -32.51
CA LYS A 1166 32.45 2.68 -31.19
C LYS A 1166 33.68 3.48 -30.81
N ARG A 1167 33.52 4.75 -30.38
CA ARG A 1167 34.61 5.46 -29.70
C ARG A 1167 35.04 4.63 -28.49
N ALA A 1168 36.35 4.45 -28.31
CA ALA A 1168 36.89 3.83 -27.11
C ALA A 1168 36.52 4.70 -25.89
N GLU A 1169 35.93 4.08 -24.88
CA GLU A 1169 35.92 4.66 -23.54
C GLU A 1169 37.33 4.45 -22.96
N PRO A 1170 37.96 5.48 -22.37
CA PRO A 1170 39.30 5.33 -21.81
C PRO A 1170 39.25 4.34 -20.64
N VAL A 1171 39.96 3.21 -20.79
CA VAL A 1171 40.15 2.27 -19.69
C VAL A 1171 41.09 2.94 -18.68
N LEU A 1172 40.59 3.13 -17.45
CA LEU A 1172 41.45 3.49 -16.33
C LEU A 1172 42.25 2.25 -15.95
N GLU A 1173 43.52 2.23 -16.33
CA GLU A 1173 44.48 1.24 -15.85
C GLU A 1173 44.73 1.50 -14.36
N THR A 1174 44.10 0.70 -13.51
CA THR A 1174 44.46 0.63 -12.09
C THR A 1174 45.70 -0.26 -11.96
N GLU A 1175 46.88 0.36 -11.91
CA GLU A 1175 48.11 -0.35 -11.57
C GLU A 1175 47.94 -1.05 -10.21
N GLY A 1176 48.19 -2.36 -10.19
CA GLY A 1176 48.16 -3.15 -8.96
C GLY A 1176 49.47 -3.01 -8.21
N ALA A 1177 49.48 -2.23 -7.12
CA ALA A 1177 50.62 -2.16 -6.22
C ALA A 1177 50.78 -3.52 -5.49
N SER A 1178 51.77 -4.32 -5.90
CA SER A 1178 52.20 -5.52 -5.20
C SER A 1178 53.53 -5.26 -4.48
N SER A 1179 53.43 -4.78 -3.24
CA SER A 1179 54.53 -4.62 -2.28
C SER A 1179 53.98 -4.73 -0.85
#